data_AF-A0A7Y0SNF4-F1
#
_entry.id   AF-A0A7Y0SNF4-F1
#
_cell.length_a   1.000
_cell.length_b   1.000
_cell.length_c   1.000
_cell.angle_alpha   90.00
_cell.angle_beta   90.00
_cell.angle_gamma   90.00
#
_symmetry.space_group_name_H-M   'P 1'
#
loop_
_entity.id
_entity.type
_entity.pdbx_description
1 polymer ?
#
loop_
_entity_poly.entity_id
_entity_poly.type
_entity_poly.pdbx_seq_one_letter_code
_entity_poly.pdbx_strand_id
1 'polypeptide(L)'
;MFTTLALITAFFAILIGLKAASRISLLEKELSKLQKEVASLRVSTRRDSKLEASQPEPDTSESSLGAASSMRSDSGDSALSAPSNIEPEFEPSYIATQQHHSEQEQTELNQSQQTQVQLATFTQQEDPLIQKHAQKLIANFQENWLVWVGALAMLIGGGYLVQVIGSHIEFSPLMRVSFAFSLSLLMVLAGEWFHRKEQNNPDRAARAQGFTYVPAAVTGTGLTGIYCTVIFAFVVYQMLTPSVSLIILAAAAFCSLALSLRQGPLMAVLGLIGGYTAPLWIGGNEPNYFLLAGYICAISFAATLLMQKVRRAWIAPSIAVPHVIWMLLLIESIPTELLFSWLAIYLSITLYLIFAVPRMGWMLNPRFRHYQSKWTNQPTATSLAVALLTFSAITRMPELNTLQMAYCYTLLVAIIWLPALRTGWSLRVFLPSILVSATALIVLTIAFDALYMLEREASILFALAVSIALIGFRTYCQSLSDRSQISNVLLLVLAPTMGLVTLFYADEFMHGYALYWTLFCTLIAAYYAFLSQRLRSLALECSAVVHALISGVAFVWLSDTWLTTAISIQVAVMALQIQAGFFRPASWAVKIVMGILVVRLTLLPFIPQWQPVESGHWAWVILSYVPSLAILAYARSVLAKQDSDLTNWFEGAFLHVFLMALFTQTNYWLTGQYGYLGHIDFTSAVVFANQALVMGLVYSYRSQFAQQLTLVYQAYSYLLWGVFALLTVWLNSVESPLITNNVSAQAMPVFNMLSLGWLLPACILIAAVVRRWNTLRVHRLAVACLGFALAAIWLGMSIRQFWQTTSMTLFQPTSMAELFSYSVAGLMVGGALTWRGVTHKAMMMQRIGLIILAFVALKVFLWDVSSLDGFWRAISFLGLGASLIALGWLFQKLHRSVTQTSES
;
A
#
# COMPACT_ATOMS: atom_id res chain seq x y z
N MET A 1 -9.29 -16.80 -8.55
CA MET A 1 -9.50 -15.68 -7.60
C MET A 1 -8.63 -15.81 -6.33
N PHE A 2 -8.44 -17.01 -5.78
CA PHE A 2 -7.58 -17.24 -4.61
C PHE A 2 -6.07 -17.08 -4.87
N THR A 3 -5.58 -17.44 -6.07
CA THR A 3 -4.19 -17.20 -6.50
C THR A 3 -3.87 -15.72 -6.65
N THR A 4 -4.82 -14.94 -7.18
CA THR A 4 -4.72 -13.48 -7.24
C THR A 4 -4.76 -12.85 -5.85
N LEU A 5 -5.58 -13.38 -4.93
CA LEU A 5 -5.61 -12.93 -3.53
C LEU A 5 -4.30 -13.25 -2.79
N ALA A 6 -3.71 -14.42 -3.02
CA ALA A 6 -2.41 -14.82 -2.45
C ALA A 6 -1.25 -13.98 -3.01
N LEU A 7 -1.26 -13.65 -4.30
CA LEU A 7 -0.30 -12.72 -4.91
C LEU A 7 -0.46 -11.30 -4.37
N ILE A 8 -1.71 -10.85 -4.17
CA ILE A 8 -2.01 -9.54 -3.60
C ILE A 8 -1.57 -9.48 -2.13
N THR A 9 -1.83 -10.50 -1.33
CA THR A 9 -1.39 -10.54 0.08
C THR A 9 0.13 -10.64 0.19
N ALA A 10 0.80 -11.42 -0.65
CA ALA A 10 2.26 -11.45 -0.73
C ALA A 10 2.84 -10.10 -1.17
N PHE A 11 2.23 -9.44 -2.15
CA PHE A 11 2.62 -8.11 -2.61
C PHE A 11 2.46 -7.03 -1.52
N PHE A 12 1.33 -7.04 -0.79
CA PHE A 12 1.12 -6.15 0.34
C PHE A 12 2.05 -6.46 1.51
N ALA A 13 2.36 -7.74 1.79
CA ALA A 13 3.33 -8.12 2.81
C ALA A 13 4.75 -7.60 2.46
N ILE A 14 5.15 -7.68 1.19
CA ILE A 14 6.42 -7.13 0.68
C ILE A 14 6.43 -5.60 0.77
N LEU A 15 5.34 -4.92 0.37
CA LEU A 15 5.21 -3.46 0.48
C LEU A 15 5.25 -2.97 1.93
N ILE A 16 4.57 -3.67 2.85
CA ILE A 16 4.59 -3.36 4.28
C ILE A 16 6.00 -3.60 4.85
N GLY A 17 6.67 -4.69 4.44
CA GLY A 17 8.06 -4.96 4.81
C GLY A 17 9.03 -3.88 4.32
N LEU A 18 8.87 -3.42 3.08
CA LEU A 18 9.65 -2.33 2.49
C LEU A 18 9.37 -0.98 3.16
N LYS A 19 8.11 -0.68 3.46
CA LYS A 19 7.69 0.56 4.15
C LYS A 19 8.13 0.59 5.61
N ALA A 20 8.12 -0.56 6.29
CA ALA A 20 8.71 -0.70 7.62
C ALA A 20 10.22 -0.49 7.57
N ALA A 21 10.91 -1.08 6.59
CA ALA A 21 12.35 -0.93 6.40
C ALA A 21 12.76 0.52 6.04
N SER A 22 11.94 1.24 5.27
CA SER A 22 12.19 2.65 4.92
C SER A 22 11.92 3.58 6.10
N ARG A 23 10.85 3.34 6.88
CA ARG A 23 10.54 4.12 8.09
C ARG A 23 11.60 3.95 9.17
N ILE A 24 12.16 2.75 9.33
CA ILE A 24 13.29 2.50 10.22
C ILE A 24 14.53 3.28 9.75
N SER A 25 14.79 3.34 8.43
CA SER A 25 15.92 4.12 7.90
C SER A 25 15.77 5.64 8.10
N LEU A 26 14.54 6.15 8.07
CA LEU A 26 14.23 7.55 8.37
C LEU A 26 14.46 7.88 9.85
N LEU A 27 13.99 7.01 10.74
CA LEU A 27 14.21 7.15 12.18
C LEU A 27 15.71 7.05 12.53
N GLU A 28 16.48 6.19 11.87
CA GLU A 28 17.94 6.12 12.04
C GLU A 28 18.63 7.41 11.57
N LYS A 29 18.17 8.03 10.47
CA LYS A 29 18.67 9.33 10.01
C LYS A 29 18.38 10.44 11.02
N GLU A 30 17.16 10.51 11.55
CA GLU A 30 16.80 11.49 12.59
C GLU A 30 17.64 11.32 13.86
N LEU A 31 17.83 10.07 14.32
CA LEU A 31 18.65 9.77 15.49
C LEU A 31 20.12 10.17 15.27
N SER A 32 20.66 9.94 14.07
CA SER A 32 22.02 10.37 13.71
C SER A 32 22.16 11.90 13.64
N LYS A 33 21.10 12.60 13.24
CA LYS A 33 21.05 14.08 13.20
C LYS A 33 21.02 14.65 14.61
N LEU A 34 20.17 14.11 15.48
CA LEU A 34 20.11 14.46 16.90
C LEU A 34 21.43 14.18 17.62
N GLN A 35 22.09 13.05 17.33
CA GLN A 35 23.42 12.74 17.90
C GLN A 35 24.49 13.74 17.47
N LYS A 36 24.48 14.18 16.20
CA LYS A 36 25.39 15.23 15.71
C LYS A 36 25.10 16.58 16.35
N GLU A 37 23.83 16.90 16.54
CA GLU A 37 23.39 18.15 17.18
C GLU A 37 23.80 18.18 18.65
N VAL A 38 23.58 17.08 19.40
CA VAL A 38 24.06 16.93 20.79
C VAL A 38 25.59 16.95 20.86
N ALA A 39 26.30 16.35 19.90
CA ALA A 39 27.76 16.42 19.85
C ALA A 39 28.25 17.85 19.57
N SER A 40 27.58 18.59 18.68
CA SER A 40 27.90 19.99 18.38
C SER A 40 27.64 20.90 19.57
N LEU A 41 26.54 20.69 20.30
CA LEU A 41 26.23 21.40 21.54
C LEU A 41 27.26 21.08 22.63
N ARG A 42 27.68 19.82 22.78
CA ARG A 42 28.77 19.47 23.72
C ARG A 42 30.09 20.13 23.36
N VAL A 43 30.39 20.33 22.07
CA VAL A 43 31.60 21.01 21.61
C VAL A 43 31.49 22.53 21.83
N SER A 44 30.32 23.14 21.64
CA SER A 44 30.11 24.56 21.93
C SER A 44 30.22 24.84 23.44
N THR A 45 29.59 24.01 24.29
CA THR A 45 29.72 24.15 25.75
C THR A 45 31.17 23.98 26.24
N ARG A 46 31.97 23.13 25.58
CA ARG A 46 33.42 22.96 25.87
C ARG A 46 34.29 24.11 25.34
N ARG A 47 33.79 24.88 24.37
CA ARG A 47 34.47 26.04 23.79
C ARG A 47 34.20 27.27 24.63
N ASP A 48 32.97 27.43 25.11
CA ASP A 48 32.58 28.48 26.06
C ASP A 48 33.30 28.30 27.40
N SER A 49 33.45 27.06 27.89
CA SER A 49 34.24 26.78 29.10
C SER A 49 35.76 27.01 28.92
N LYS A 50 36.27 27.10 27.69
CA LYS A 50 37.68 27.44 27.39
C LYS A 50 37.89 28.93 27.17
N LEU A 51 36.85 29.65 26.73
CA LEU A 51 36.85 31.11 26.62
C LEU A 51 36.78 31.78 28.00
N GLU A 52 36.07 31.19 28.97
CA GLU A 52 36.10 31.66 30.38
C GLU A 52 37.44 31.40 31.09
N ALA A 53 38.24 30.42 30.63
CA ALA A 53 39.57 30.15 31.19
C ALA A 53 40.69 31.02 30.58
N SER A 54 40.35 31.95 29.69
CA SER A 54 41.29 32.77 28.91
C SER A 54 40.99 34.27 29.05
N GLN A 55 40.90 34.78 30.28
CA GLN A 55 40.98 36.22 30.55
C GLN A 55 42.22 36.51 31.42
N PRO A 56 43.00 37.57 31.11
CA PRO A 56 44.19 37.91 31.90
C PRO A 56 43.81 38.62 33.20
N GLU A 57 44.54 38.31 34.27
CA GLU A 57 44.52 39.03 35.55
C GLU A 57 44.80 40.53 35.35
N PRO A 58 44.10 41.43 36.07
CA PRO A 58 44.57 42.77 36.33
C PRO A 58 45.27 42.85 37.70
N ASP A 59 46.43 43.50 37.70
CA ASP A 59 47.24 43.83 38.86
C ASP A 59 46.50 44.68 39.93
N THR A 60 46.70 44.26 41.18
CA THR A 60 46.81 45.01 42.45
C THR A 60 45.95 46.28 42.67
N SER A 61 45.07 46.25 43.67
CA SER A 61 45.25 46.98 44.95
C SER A 61 44.01 46.87 45.86
N GLU A 62 44.26 46.39 47.08
CA GLU A 62 43.57 46.54 48.38
C GLU A 62 42.20 47.26 48.46
N SER A 63 41.22 46.61 49.12
CA SER A 63 40.53 47.13 50.31
C SER A 63 39.20 46.40 50.61
N SER A 64 39.27 45.52 51.62
CA SER A 64 38.28 45.19 52.66
C SER A 64 36.75 45.35 52.52
N LEU A 65 36.06 44.32 53.04
CA LEU A 65 34.85 44.32 53.89
C LEU A 65 33.46 44.62 53.28
N GLY A 66 32.54 43.67 53.47
CA GLY A 66 31.25 43.98 54.14
C GLY A 66 29.95 43.84 53.35
N ALA A 67 29.24 42.75 53.62
CA ALA A 67 27.83 42.68 54.03
C ALA A 67 26.69 43.30 53.17
N ALA A 68 25.80 42.38 52.75
CA ALA A 68 24.37 42.30 53.09
C ALA A 68 23.32 43.25 52.46
N SER A 69 22.20 42.58 52.13
CA SER A 69 20.80 43.05 52.22
C SER A 69 20.37 44.11 51.18
N SER A 70 19.14 44.21 50.69
CA SER A 70 17.85 43.51 50.82
C SER A 70 16.86 44.29 49.95
N MET A 71 15.82 43.63 49.44
CA MET A 71 14.43 44.13 49.22
C MET A 71 14.19 45.48 48.48
N ARG A 72 13.04 45.82 47.86
CA ARG A 72 11.82 45.22 47.29
C ARG A 72 10.95 46.43 46.85
N SER A 73 9.84 46.19 46.14
CA SER A 73 8.64 47.05 45.97
C SER A 73 8.78 48.19 44.95
N ASP A 74 8.03 48.18 43.84
CA ASP A 74 6.58 48.49 43.61
C ASP A 74 6.53 49.85 42.86
N SER A 75 5.60 50.26 41.98
CA SER A 75 4.21 49.90 41.63
C SER A 75 3.75 50.76 40.41
N GLY A 76 2.57 50.46 39.84
CA GLY A 76 1.67 51.40 39.13
C GLY A 76 1.47 51.16 37.63
N ASP A 77 0.37 50.54 37.16
CA ASP A 77 -0.96 51.14 36.77
C ASP A 77 -0.90 51.94 35.43
N SER A 78 -1.82 51.98 34.46
CA SER A 78 -3.14 51.35 34.20
C SER A 78 -3.64 51.75 32.76
N ALA A 79 -4.40 50.85 32.12
CA ALA A 79 -5.62 51.01 31.28
C ALA A 79 -5.79 51.90 29.98
N LEU A 80 -6.39 51.24 28.95
CA LEU A 80 -7.55 51.60 28.06
C LEU A 80 -7.45 52.41 26.72
N SER A 81 -7.92 51.73 25.64
CA SER A 81 -8.79 52.14 24.48
C SER A 81 -8.31 53.01 23.28
N ALA A 82 -8.73 52.59 22.07
CA ALA A 82 -8.79 53.29 20.74
C ALA A 82 -9.94 54.35 20.68
N PRO A 83 -10.26 55.16 19.61
CA PRO A 83 -9.94 55.07 18.15
C PRO A 83 -9.76 56.40 17.31
N SER A 84 -9.54 56.26 15.98
CA SER A 84 -9.95 57.06 14.76
C SER A 84 -9.72 58.59 14.52
N ASN A 85 -9.14 58.94 13.33
CA ASN A 85 -9.48 60.03 12.34
C ASN A 85 -8.39 60.09 11.22
N ILE A 86 -8.59 59.97 9.89
CA ILE A 86 -9.22 60.80 8.81
C ILE A 86 -8.45 62.11 8.52
N GLU A 87 -7.49 62.12 7.56
CA GLU A 87 -7.45 62.72 6.18
C GLU A 87 -6.66 64.05 6.12
N PRO A 88 -6.29 64.66 4.95
CA PRO A 88 -5.82 64.19 3.62
C PRO A 88 -4.44 64.88 3.28
N GLU A 89 -3.76 64.79 2.11
CA GLU A 89 -4.06 65.46 0.83
C GLU A 89 -2.90 65.30 -0.21
N PHE A 90 -3.31 65.31 -1.48
CA PHE A 90 -2.61 65.67 -2.74
C PHE A 90 -1.51 64.80 -3.38
N GLU A 91 -1.94 64.07 -4.42
CA GLU A 91 -1.20 63.68 -5.63
C GLU A 91 -1.02 64.88 -6.60
N PRO A 92 -0.04 64.88 -7.53
CA PRO A 92 -0.38 64.38 -8.88
C PRO A 92 0.78 63.75 -9.71
N SER A 93 0.47 62.59 -10.30
CA SER A 93 0.58 62.26 -11.75
C SER A 93 1.91 62.05 -12.50
N TYR A 94 1.82 61.03 -13.38
CA TYR A 94 2.52 60.74 -14.66
C TYR A 94 3.73 59.78 -14.64
N ILE A 95 3.46 58.49 -14.90
CA ILE A 95 3.68 57.80 -16.20
C ILE A 95 3.40 56.30 -15.98
N ALA A 96 2.26 55.86 -16.50
CA ALA A 96 2.04 54.46 -16.84
C ALA A 96 2.77 54.13 -18.16
N THR A 97 3.01 52.85 -18.39
CA THR A 97 3.44 52.17 -19.66
C THR A 97 4.87 51.62 -19.68
N GLN A 98 5.24 50.75 -18.72
CA GLN A 98 6.35 49.80 -18.91
C GLN A 98 6.29 48.47 -18.13
N GLN A 99 5.19 48.13 -17.43
CA GLN A 99 5.13 46.92 -16.59
C GLN A 99 4.47 45.68 -17.20
N HIS A 100 3.99 45.72 -18.45
CA HIS A 100 3.21 44.62 -19.05
C HIS A 100 3.98 43.67 -20.00
N HIS A 101 5.31 43.69 -20.03
CA HIS A 101 6.10 42.70 -20.80
C HIS A 101 7.06 41.83 -19.97
N SER A 102 7.27 42.13 -18.69
CA SER A 102 8.23 41.41 -17.84
C SER A 102 7.61 40.26 -17.02
N GLU A 103 6.30 40.24 -16.79
CA GLU A 103 5.64 39.19 -15.99
C GLU A 103 5.29 37.92 -16.78
N GLN A 104 5.12 38.01 -18.11
CA GLN A 104 4.83 36.84 -18.95
C GLN A 104 6.06 35.98 -19.26
N GLU A 105 7.26 36.57 -19.36
CA GLU A 105 8.52 35.80 -19.55
C GLU A 105 8.96 35.05 -18.26
N GLN A 106 8.67 35.60 -17.08
CA GLN A 106 9.03 34.98 -15.80
C GLN A 106 8.13 33.80 -15.40
N THR A 107 6.91 33.74 -15.93
CA THR A 107 5.95 32.67 -15.59
C THR A 107 6.20 31.39 -16.41
N GLU A 108 6.62 31.52 -17.68
CA GLU A 108 7.03 30.37 -18.52
C GLU A 108 8.40 29.80 -18.13
N LEU A 109 9.34 30.64 -17.66
CA LEU A 109 10.63 30.17 -17.12
C LEU A 109 10.47 29.39 -15.80
N ASN A 110 9.52 29.78 -14.94
CA ASN A 110 9.26 29.09 -13.67
C ASN A 110 8.56 27.72 -13.85
N GLN A 111 7.68 27.57 -14.85
CA GLN A 111 7.04 26.28 -15.16
C GLN A 111 7.99 25.27 -15.81
N SER A 112 8.90 25.73 -16.67
CA SER A 112 9.95 24.90 -17.27
C SER A 112 11.03 24.50 -16.25
N GLN A 113 11.41 25.40 -15.32
CA GLN A 113 12.28 25.05 -14.19
C GLN A 113 11.61 24.11 -13.17
N GLN A 114 10.33 24.26 -12.83
CA GLN A 114 9.65 23.33 -11.91
C GLN A 114 9.48 21.93 -12.50
N THR A 115 9.24 21.81 -13.81
CA THR A 115 9.14 20.51 -14.49
C THR A 115 10.51 19.84 -14.62
N GLN A 116 11.59 20.60 -14.87
CA GLN A 116 12.97 20.09 -14.83
C GLN A 116 13.42 19.72 -13.40
N VAL A 117 13.03 20.49 -12.38
CA VAL A 117 13.34 20.17 -10.98
C VAL A 117 12.58 18.91 -10.54
N GLN A 118 11.31 18.74 -10.90
CA GLN A 118 10.58 17.49 -10.59
C GLN A 118 11.13 16.28 -11.35
N LEU A 119 11.47 16.40 -12.65
CA LEU A 119 12.07 15.30 -13.42
C LEU A 119 13.46 14.94 -12.89
N ALA A 120 14.27 15.94 -12.50
CA ALA A 120 15.57 15.74 -11.86
C ALA A 120 15.45 15.09 -10.47
N THR A 121 14.40 15.41 -9.71
CA THR A 121 14.14 14.80 -8.39
C THR A 121 13.69 13.34 -8.52
N PHE A 122 13.03 12.95 -9.63
CA PHE A 122 12.68 11.55 -9.90
C PHE A 122 13.84 10.71 -10.47
N THR A 123 14.80 11.32 -11.16
CA THR A 123 16.00 10.60 -11.66
C THR A 123 17.11 10.43 -10.62
N GLN A 124 17.07 11.17 -9.50
CA GLN A 124 18.12 11.17 -8.48
C GLN A 124 17.81 10.28 -7.27
N GLN A 125 17.00 9.25 -7.47
CA GLN A 125 16.72 8.21 -6.48
C GLN A 125 17.32 6.85 -6.90
N GLU A 126 18.48 6.86 -7.55
CA GLU A 126 19.41 5.74 -7.45
C GLU A 126 20.15 5.84 -6.12
N ASP A 127 20.15 4.75 -5.35
CA ASP A 127 20.67 4.70 -3.99
C ASP A 127 22.06 5.39 -3.85
N PRO A 128 22.20 6.48 -3.08
CA PRO A 128 23.49 7.17 -2.86
C PRO A 128 24.51 6.29 -2.10
N LEU A 129 24.10 5.10 -1.65
CA LEU A 129 24.97 4.09 -1.05
C LEU A 129 25.69 3.24 -2.09
N ILE A 130 25.05 2.88 -3.20
CA ILE A 130 25.65 2.02 -4.23
C ILE A 130 26.69 2.82 -5.01
N GLN A 131 26.36 4.06 -5.39
CA GLN A 131 27.29 4.95 -6.10
C GLN A 131 28.51 5.31 -5.24
N LYS A 132 28.32 5.53 -3.93
CA LYS A 132 29.40 5.82 -2.99
C LYS A 132 30.27 4.59 -2.71
N HIS A 133 29.70 3.38 -2.66
CA HIS A 133 30.48 2.14 -2.55
C HIS A 133 31.21 1.80 -3.86
N ALA A 134 30.58 2.02 -5.02
CA ALA A 134 31.18 1.84 -6.33
C ALA A 134 32.35 2.82 -6.54
N GLN A 135 32.18 4.10 -6.22
CA GLN A 135 33.27 5.09 -6.26
C GLN A 135 34.40 4.74 -5.29
N LYS A 136 34.08 4.23 -4.09
CA LYS A 136 35.10 3.80 -3.12
C LYS A 136 35.84 2.54 -3.57
N LEU A 137 35.17 1.61 -4.27
CA LEU A 137 35.78 0.44 -4.90
C LEU A 137 36.66 0.85 -6.09
N ILE A 138 36.18 1.75 -6.93
CA ILE A 138 36.92 2.29 -8.09
C ILE A 138 38.17 3.04 -7.61
N ALA A 139 38.06 3.89 -6.59
CA ALA A 139 39.21 4.59 -6.00
C ALA A 139 40.22 3.60 -5.40
N ASN A 140 39.77 2.59 -4.65
CA ASN A 140 40.65 1.53 -4.13
C ASN A 140 41.35 0.74 -5.25
N PHE A 141 40.65 0.49 -6.35
CA PHE A 141 41.20 -0.20 -7.52
C PHE A 141 42.23 0.68 -8.22
N GLN A 142 41.93 1.96 -8.42
CA GLN A 142 42.83 2.95 -9.04
C GLN A 142 44.09 3.21 -8.19
N GLU A 143 44.00 3.23 -6.87
CA GLU A 143 45.17 3.43 -5.99
C GLU A 143 46.11 2.22 -5.95
N ASN A 144 45.61 1.01 -6.22
CA ASN A 144 46.35 -0.22 -5.92
C ASN A 144 46.45 -1.19 -7.10
N TRP A 145 46.06 -0.78 -8.31
CA TRP A 145 46.03 -1.64 -9.49
C TRP A 145 47.40 -2.27 -9.81
N LEU A 146 48.50 -1.55 -9.56
CA LEU A 146 49.85 -2.08 -9.78
C LEU A 146 50.16 -3.33 -8.92
N VAL A 147 49.67 -3.37 -7.67
CA VAL A 147 49.87 -4.51 -6.77
C VAL A 147 49.05 -5.72 -7.22
N TRP A 148 47.82 -5.49 -7.67
CA TRP A 148 46.95 -6.55 -8.22
C TRP A 148 47.45 -7.09 -9.55
N VAL A 149 47.89 -6.21 -10.46
CA VAL A 149 48.52 -6.60 -11.73
C VAL A 149 49.84 -7.32 -11.48
N GLY A 150 50.64 -6.90 -10.49
CA GLY A 150 51.87 -7.59 -10.09
C GLY A 150 51.61 -8.99 -9.54
N ALA A 151 50.61 -9.15 -8.66
CA ALA A 151 50.23 -10.47 -8.13
C ALA A 151 49.67 -11.39 -9.24
N LEU A 152 48.85 -10.85 -10.15
CA LEU A 152 48.32 -11.60 -11.30
C LEU A 152 49.43 -11.99 -12.30
N ALA A 153 50.37 -11.08 -12.56
CA ALA A 153 51.53 -11.35 -13.40
C ALA A 153 52.45 -12.40 -12.78
N MET A 154 52.65 -12.39 -11.45
CA MET A 154 53.36 -13.45 -10.74
C MET A 154 52.64 -14.80 -10.83
N LEU A 155 51.31 -14.82 -10.72
CA LEU A 155 50.51 -16.04 -10.86
C LEU A 155 50.64 -16.64 -12.27
N ILE A 156 50.46 -15.80 -13.30
CA ILE A 156 50.55 -16.20 -14.71
C ILE A 156 51.98 -16.60 -15.07
N GLY A 157 52.97 -15.80 -14.64
CA GLY A 157 54.39 -16.08 -14.85
C GLY A 157 54.84 -17.38 -14.18
N GLY A 158 54.34 -17.68 -12.98
CA GLY A 158 54.56 -18.95 -12.30
C GLY A 158 53.98 -20.14 -13.05
N GLY A 159 52.73 -20.02 -13.54
CA GLY A 159 52.10 -21.06 -14.36
C GLY A 159 52.85 -21.31 -15.67
N TYR A 160 53.28 -20.24 -16.34
CA TYR A 160 54.05 -20.32 -17.59
C TYR A 160 55.43 -20.91 -17.38
N LEU A 161 56.11 -20.56 -16.28
CA LEU A 161 57.40 -21.15 -15.91
C LEU A 161 57.30 -22.67 -15.73
N VAL A 162 56.23 -23.16 -15.10
CA VAL A 162 55.98 -24.61 -14.95
C VAL A 162 55.74 -25.27 -16.31
N GLN A 163 55.02 -24.62 -17.23
CA GLN A 163 54.80 -25.14 -18.58
C GLN A 163 56.11 -25.23 -19.38
N VAL A 164 56.94 -24.17 -19.34
CA VAL A 164 58.23 -24.09 -20.06
C VAL A 164 59.25 -25.07 -19.50
N ILE A 165 59.32 -25.23 -18.18
CA ILE A 165 60.18 -26.25 -17.57
C ILE A 165 59.68 -27.66 -17.95
N GLY A 166 58.37 -27.88 -17.99
CA GLY A 166 57.75 -29.15 -18.38
C GLY A 166 57.89 -29.52 -19.86
N SER A 167 58.19 -28.58 -20.76
CA SER A 167 58.46 -28.85 -22.18
C SER A 167 59.91 -29.20 -22.48
N HIS A 168 60.83 -28.90 -21.57
CA HIS A 168 62.27 -29.19 -21.74
C HIS A 168 62.78 -30.31 -20.82
N ILE A 169 62.01 -30.70 -19.79
CA ILE A 169 62.35 -31.77 -18.86
C ILE A 169 61.10 -32.63 -18.61
N GLU A 170 61.15 -33.93 -18.94
CA GLU A 170 60.05 -34.89 -18.75
C GLU A 170 59.87 -35.25 -17.26
N PHE A 171 59.34 -34.32 -16.47
CA PHE A 171 58.93 -34.61 -15.10
C PHE A 171 57.68 -35.48 -15.07
N SER A 172 57.65 -36.49 -14.19
CA SER A 172 56.44 -37.27 -13.92
C SER A 172 55.33 -36.35 -13.36
N PRO A 173 54.03 -36.66 -13.59
CA PRO A 173 52.91 -35.87 -13.04
C PRO A 173 53.03 -35.64 -11.53
N LEU A 174 53.49 -36.64 -10.78
CA LEU A 174 53.70 -36.56 -9.33
C LEU A 174 54.78 -35.53 -8.97
N MET A 175 55.89 -35.49 -9.70
CA MET A 175 56.95 -34.49 -9.47
C MET A 175 56.47 -33.07 -9.80
N ARG A 176 55.69 -32.89 -10.88
CA ARG A 176 55.14 -31.57 -11.24
C ARG A 176 54.22 -31.03 -10.16
N VAL A 177 53.31 -31.87 -9.67
CA VAL A 177 52.37 -31.53 -8.59
C VAL A 177 53.11 -31.27 -7.28
N SER A 178 54.11 -32.09 -6.93
CA SER A 178 54.88 -31.89 -5.69
C SER A 178 55.71 -30.61 -5.71
N PHE A 179 56.39 -30.29 -6.81
CA PHE A 179 57.13 -29.04 -6.94
C PHE A 179 56.21 -27.81 -6.89
N ALA A 180 55.08 -27.84 -7.60
CA ALA A 180 54.11 -26.75 -7.58
C ALA A 180 53.52 -26.55 -6.17
N PHE A 181 53.20 -27.64 -5.47
CA PHE A 181 52.71 -27.60 -4.10
C PHE A 181 53.76 -27.06 -3.12
N SER A 182 55.01 -27.55 -3.19
CA SER A 182 56.12 -27.08 -2.36
C SER A 182 56.44 -25.61 -2.58
N LEU A 183 56.47 -25.14 -3.84
CA LEU A 183 56.67 -23.74 -4.17
C LEU A 183 55.54 -22.86 -3.61
N SER A 184 54.29 -23.30 -3.77
CA SER A 184 53.12 -22.60 -3.24
C SER A 184 53.16 -22.51 -1.71
N LEU A 185 53.55 -23.59 -1.03
CA LEU A 185 53.73 -23.63 0.42
C LEU A 185 54.86 -22.69 0.88
N LEU A 186 56.00 -22.66 0.16
CA LEU A 186 57.09 -21.72 0.42
C LEU A 186 56.62 -20.27 0.31
N MET A 187 55.75 -19.96 -0.66
CA MET A 187 55.18 -18.61 -0.81
C MET A 187 54.25 -18.24 0.35
N VAL A 188 53.45 -19.18 0.87
CA VAL A 188 52.65 -18.97 2.09
C VAL A 188 53.55 -18.70 3.30
N LEU A 189 54.64 -19.46 3.46
CA LEU A 189 55.61 -19.26 4.54
C LEU A 189 56.36 -17.92 4.41
N ALA A 190 56.74 -17.54 3.19
CA ALA A 190 57.39 -16.26 2.91
C ALA A 190 56.48 -15.07 3.26
N GLY A 191 55.19 -15.14 2.91
CA GLY A 191 54.23 -14.10 3.29
C GLY A 191 54.02 -14.01 4.81
N GLU A 192 54.02 -15.13 5.54
CA GLU A 192 53.98 -15.11 7.02
C GLU A 192 55.27 -14.58 7.63
N TRP A 193 56.43 -14.85 7.04
CA TRP A 193 57.72 -14.29 7.47
C TRP A 193 57.75 -12.77 7.28
N PHE A 194 57.32 -12.28 6.12
CA PHE A 194 57.19 -10.84 5.87
C PHE A 194 56.18 -10.18 6.81
N HIS A 195 55.07 -10.86 7.13
CA HIS A 195 54.08 -10.37 8.09
C HIS A 195 54.70 -10.16 9.48
N ARG A 196 55.45 -11.15 9.99
CA ARG A 196 56.15 -11.05 11.29
C ARG A 196 57.18 -9.91 11.29
N LYS A 197 57.94 -9.77 10.21
CA LYS A 197 58.96 -8.71 10.08
C LYS A 197 58.34 -7.31 10.05
N GLU A 198 57.21 -7.14 9.37
CA GLU A 198 56.51 -5.85 9.26
C GLU A 198 55.77 -5.48 10.56
N GLN A 199 55.33 -6.46 11.35
CA GLN A 199 54.70 -6.23 12.67
C GLN A 199 55.69 -5.85 13.78
N ASN A 200 56.97 -6.16 13.64
CA ASN A 200 57.99 -5.81 14.63
C ASN A 200 58.26 -4.30 14.74
N ASN A 201 57.77 -3.49 13.81
CA ASN A 201 57.89 -2.04 13.84
C ASN A 201 56.48 -1.40 14.01
N PRO A 202 56.23 -0.64 15.09
CA PRO A 202 54.90 -0.13 15.43
C PRO A 202 54.30 0.80 14.36
N ASP A 203 55.13 1.62 13.70
CA ASP A 203 54.67 2.54 12.65
C ASP A 203 54.27 1.82 11.37
N ARG A 204 54.92 0.68 11.09
CA ARG A 204 54.63 -0.20 9.95
C ARG A 204 53.39 -1.05 10.19
N ALA A 205 53.22 -1.54 11.42
CA ALA A 205 52.05 -2.28 11.85
C ALA A 205 50.76 -1.43 11.76
N ALA A 206 50.84 -0.12 12.02
CA ALA A 206 49.71 0.79 11.84
C ALA A 206 49.26 0.94 10.37
N ARG A 207 50.19 0.84 9.41
CA ARG A 207 49.90 0.83 7.96
C ARG A 207 49.34 -0.51 7.46
N ALA A 208 49.45 -1.58 8.25
CA ALA A 208 49.04 -2.94 7.91
C ALA A 208 47.53 -3.20 8.10
N GLN A 209 46.67 -2.29 7.65
CA GLN A 209 45.22 -2.41 7.80
C GLN A 209 44.49 -2.17 6.49
N GLY A 210 44.31 -3.21 5.68
CA GLY A 210 43.58 -3.06 4.41
C GLY A 210 43.61 -4.29 3.51
N PHE A 211 42.99 -4.16 2.34
CA PHE A 211 43.06 -5.16 1.26
C PHE A 211 44.40 -5.14 0.50
N THR A 212 45.23 -4.15 0.76
CA THR A 212 46.47 -3.82 0.03
C THR A 212 47.73 -4.27 0.78
N TYR A 213 47.55 -5.09 1.82
CA TYR A 213 48.64 -5.55 2.65
C TYR A 213 49.51 -6.55 1.89
N VAL A 214 50.73 -6.13 1.53
CA VAL A 214 51.66 -6.90 0.66
C VAL A 214 51.92 -8.33 1.18
N PRO A 215 52.18 -8.57 2.49
CA PRO A 215 52.33 -9.94 2.99
C PRO A 215 51.09 -10.81 2.79
N ALA A 216 49.88 -10.23 2.88
CA ALA A 216 48.63 -10.94 2.56
C ALA A 216 48.52 -11.25 1.07
N ALA A 217 49.01 -10.39 0.17
CA ALA A 217 49.02 -10.69 -1.26
C ALA A 217 49.97 -11.86 -1.60
N VAL A 218 51.13 -11.92 -0.93
CA VAL A 218 52.10 -13.03 -1.11
C VAL A 218 51.53 -14.35 -0.58
N THR A 219 50.97 -14.37 0.64
CA THR A 219 50.31 -15.58 1.17
C THR A 219 49.10 -15.99 0.34
N GLY A 220 48.31 -15.02 -0.13
CA GLY A 220 47.19 -15.24 -1.03
C GLY A 220 47.61 -15.91 -2.33
N THR A 221 48.71 -15.45 -2.94
CA THR A 221 49.28 -16.07 -4.15
C THR A 221 49.68 -17.52 -3.91
N GLY A 222 50.32 -17.81 -2.77
CA GLY A 222 50.64 -19.18 -2.37
C GLY A 222 49.39 -20.06 -2.16
N LEU A 223 48.36 -19.53 -1.50
CA LEU A 223 47.10 -20.25 -1.29
C LEU A 223 46.36 -20.53 -2.62
N THR A 224 46.30 -19.55 -3.52
CA THR A 224 45.76 -19.74 -4.88
C THR A 224 46.56 -20.79 -5.64
N GLY A 225 47.89 -20.80 -5.52
CA GLY A 225 48.75 -21.84 -6.08
C GLY A 225 48.41 -23.24 -5.55
N ILE A 226 48.13 -23.37 -4.25
CA ILE A 226 47.65 -24.62 -3.64
C ILE A 226 46.29 -25.04 -4.24
N TYR A 227 45.32 -24.12 -4.33
CA TYR A 227 44.01 -24.41 -4.94
C TYR A 227 44.17 -24.92 -6.37
N CYS A 228 44.91 -24.19 -7.21
CA CYS A 228 45.16 -24.56 -8.60
C CYS A 228 45.88 -25.92 -8.70
N THR A 229 46.92 -26.14 -7.91
CA THR A 229 47.71 -27.39 -7.95
C THR A 229 46.85 -28.61 -7.65
N VAL A 230 45.98 -28.53 -6.63
CA VAL A 230 45.07 -29.63 -6.27
C VAL A 230 44.01 -29.85 -7.35
N ILE A 231 43.44 -28.77 -7.91
CA ILE A 231 42.48 -28.87 -9.02
C ILE A 231 43.14 -29.49 -10.26
N PHE A 232 44.35 -29.10 -10.62
CA PHE A 232 45.10 -29.69 -11.74
C PHE A 232 45.45 -31.16 -11.47
N ALA A 233 45.87 -31.51 -10.25
CA ALA A 233 46.13 -32.88 -9.85
C ALA A 233 44.90 -33.79 -9.97
N PHE A 234 43.71 -33.24 -9.70
CA PHE A 234 42.44 -33.93 -9.85
C PHE A 234 41.96 -33.98 -11.32
N VAL A 235 41.74 -32.83 -11.96
CA VAL A 235 41.09 -32.73 -13.27
C VAL A 235 41.99 -33.23 -14.40
N VAL A 236 43.27 -32.83 -14.40
CA VAL A 236 44.18 -33.10 -15.53
C VAL A 236 44.96 -34.38 -15.32
N TYR A 237 45.51 -34.58 -14.12
CA TYR A 237 46.37 -35.73 -13.84
C TYR A 237 45.63 -36.93 -13.22
N GLN A 238 44.36 -36.78 -12.81
CA GLN A 238 43.53 -37.84 -12.21
C GLN A 238 44.21 -38.59 -11.06
N MET A 239 45.10 -37.90 -10.33
CA MET A 239 45.93 -38.51 -9.27
C MET A 239 45.22 -38.56 -7.92
N LEU A 240 44.17 -37.78 -7.74
CA LEU A 240 43.46 -37.62 -6.49
C LEU A 240 42.01 -38.08 -6.63
N THR A 241 41.46 -38.63 -5.54
CA THR A 241 40.01 -38.87 -5.45
C THR A 241 39.28 -37.57 -5.08
N PRO A 242 37.98 -37.45 -5.37
CA PRO A 242 37.19 -36.29 -4.99
C PRO A 242 37.26 -35.98 -3.48
N SER A 243 37.20 -37.02 -2.65
CA SER A 243 37.27 -36.90 -1.18
C SER A 243 38.58 -36.29 -0.70
N VAL A 244 39.72 -36.80 -1.19
CA VAL A 244 41.05 -36.30 -0.79
C VAL A 244 41.24 -34.86 -1.29
N SER A 245 40.81 -34.57 -2.52
CA SER A 245 40.90 -33.23 -3.11
C SER A 245 40.11 -32.20 -2.30
N LEU A 246 38.85 -32.52 -1.93
CA LEU A 246 38.02 -31.64 -1.10
C LEU A 246 38.60 -31.46 0.31
N ILE A 247 39.17 -32.49 0.93
CA ILE A 247 39.81 -32.36 2.25
C ILE A 247 40.99 -31.39 2.19
N ILE A 248 41.86 -31.51 1.18
CA ILE A 248 43.02 -30.62 1.02
C ILE A 248 42.55 -29.19 0.76
N LEU A 249 41.53 -28.99 -0.09
CA LEU A 249 40.98 -27.66 -0.36
C LEU A 249 40.24 -27.06 0.84
N ALA A 250 39.56 -27.88 1.66
CA ALA A 250 38.97 -27.45 2.93
C ALA A 250 40.07 -26.97 3.89
N ALA A 251 41.17 -27.72 4.00
CA ALA A 251 42.30 -27.35 4.84
C ALA A 251 42.94 -26.03 4.37
N ALA A 252 43.10 -25.83 3.05
CA ALA A 252 43.56 -24.58 2.48
C ALA A 252 42.60 -23.41 2.78
N ALA A 253 41.28 -23.64 2.64
CA ALA A 253 40.26 -22.63 2.97
C ALA A 253 40.26 -22.27 4.46
N PHE A 254 40.35 -23.25 5.35
CA PHE A 254 40.45 -23.03 6.78
C PHE A 254 41.74 -22.30 7.16
N CYS A 255 42.86 -22.64 6.52
CA CYS A 255 44.12 -21.92 6.70
C CYS A 255 43.98 -20.46 6.28
N SER A 256 43.38 -20.19 5.11
CA SER A 256 43.10 -18.84 4.63
C SER A 256 42.20 -18.06 5.58
N LEU A 257 41.09 -18.65 6.02
CA LEU A 257 40.17 -18.03 6.98
C LEU A 257 40.83 -17.78 8.33
N ALA A 258 41.71 -18.68 8.80
CA ALA A 258 42.46 -18.50 10.04
C ALA A 258 43.50 -17.38 9.92
N LEU A 259 44.25 -17.33 8.81
CA LEU A 259 45.23 -16.29 8.52
C LEU A 259 44.57 -14.91 8.38
N SER A 260 43.30 -14.83 7.98
CA SER A 260 42.57 -13.56 7.90
C SER A 260 42.44 -12.82 9.25
N LEU A 261 42.50 -13.54 10.37
CA LEU A 261 42.54 -12.91 11.71
C LEU A 261 43.83 -12.11 11.94
N ARG A 262 44.91 -12.45 11.23
CA ARG A 262 46.25 -11.87 11.42
C ARG A 262 46.62 -10.93 10.27
N GLN A 263 46.39 -11.36 9.04
CA GLN A 263 46.81 -10.68 7.82
C GLN A 263 45.69 -9.84 7.15
N GLY A 264 44.46 -9.89 7.68
CA GLY A 264 43.37 -8.99 7.28
C GLY A 264 42.34 -9.60 6.32
N PRO A 265 41.42 -8.76 5.78
CA PRO A 265 40.20 -9.21 5.10
C PRO A 265 40.43 -9.88 3.74
N LEU A 266 41.58 -9.64 3.07
CA LEU A 266 41.91 -10.28 1.79
C LEU A 266 41.90 -11.81 1.91
N MET A 267 42.49 -12.35 2.98
CA MET A 267 42.55 -13.80 3.23
C MET A 267 41.16 -14.39 3.55
N ALA A 268 40.26 -13.58 4.10
CA ALA A 268 38.88 -14.01 4.30
C ALA A 268 38.16 -14.16 2.96
N VAL A 269 38.33 -13.20 2.04
CA VAL A 269 37.76 -13.27 0.68
C VAL A 269 38.30 -14.47 -0.08
N LEU A 270 39.62 -14.67 -0.11
CA LEU A 270 40.22 -15.82 -0.80
C LEU A 270 39.77 -17.15 -0.21
N GLY A 271 39.67 -17.27 1.12
CA GLY A 271 39.19 -18.49 1.76
C GLY A 271 37.72 -18.80 1.47
N LEU A 272 36.87 -17.76 1.41
CA LEU A 272 35.45 -17.92 1.04
C LEU A 272 35.27 -18.28 -0.43
N ILE A 273 35.94 -17.55 -1.34
CA ILE A 273 35.85 -17.81 -2.78
C ILE A 273 36.44 -19.20 -3.09
N GLY A 274 37.67 -19.46 -2.66
CA GLY A 274 38.34 -20.74 -2.90
C GLY A 274 37.59 -21.92 -2.27
N GLY A 275 37.04 -21.74 -1.08
CA GLY A 275 36.20 -22.73 -0.42
C GLY A 275 34.90 -23.00 -1.19
N TYR A 276 34.06 -22.00 -1.44
CA TYR A 276 32.77 -22.23 -2.09
C TYR A 276 32.87 -22.57 -3.58
N THR A 277 33.97 -22.28 -4.26
CA THR A 277 34.13 -22.62 -5.69
C THR A 277 34.72 -24.01 -5.91
N ALA A 278 35.45 -24.58 -4.94
CA ALA A 278 36.12 -25.87 -5.06
C ALA A 278 35.22 -27.03 -5.56
N PRO A 279 33.99 -27.21 -5.05
CA PRO A 279 33.09 -28.26 -5.54
C PRO A 279 32.73 -28.19 -7.02
N LEU A 280 32.77 -27.02 -7.66
CA LEU A 280 32.51 -26.88 -9.10
C LEU A 280 33.57 -27.60 -9.94
N TRP A 281 34.80 -27.66 -9.44
CA TRP A 281 35.95 -28.20 -10.16
C TRP A 281 36.18 -29.69 -9.88
N ILE A 282 35.75 -30.16 -8.71
CA ILE A 282 35.99 -31.53 -8.25
C ILE A 282 34.77 -32.46 -8.49
N GLY A 283 33.66 -31.91 -9.01
CA GLY A 283 32.47 -32.68 -9.34
C GLY A 283 32.75 -33.74 -10.42
N GLY A 284 32.46 -35.02 -10.12
CA GLY A 284 32.48 -36.12 -11.08
C GLY A 284 31.07 -36.47 -11.58
N ASN A 285 30.96 -37.43 -12.50
CA ASN A 285 29.68 -37.88 -13.07
C ASN A 285 28.71 -38.48 -12.03
N GLU A 286 29.24 -39.03 -10.93
CA GLU A 286 28.46 -39.49 -9.76
C GLU A 286 28.91 -38.75 -8.50
N PRO A 287 28.40 -37.53 -8.23
CA PRO A 287 28.85 -36.75 -7.10
C PRO A 287 28.33 -37.34 -5.78
N ASN A 288 29.20 -37.44 -4.77
CA ASN A 288 28.79 -37.78 -3.41
C ASN A 288 28.15 -36.56 -2.72
N TYR A 289 26.82 -36.49 -2.73
CA TYR A 289 26.03 -35.36 -2.22
C TYR A 289 26.22 -35.10 -0.70
N PHE A 290 26.43 -36.15 0.10
CA PHE A 290 26.68 -36.01 1.54
C PHE A 290 28.06 -35.40 1.79
N LEU A 291 29.08 -35.84 1.05
CA LEU A 291 30.42 -35.26 1.13
C LEU A 291 30.40 -33.78 0.71
N LEU A 292 29.71 -33.44 -0.39
CA LEU A 292 29.64 -32.06 -0.88
C LEU A 292 28.94 -31.14 0.11
N ALA A 293 27.79 -31.56 0.63
CA ALA A 293 27.05 -30.78 1.62
C ALA A 293 27.81 -30.65 2.94
N GLY A 294 28.48 -31.72 3.38
CA GLY A 294 29.37 -31.71 4.54
C GLY A 294 30.51 -30.70 4.37
N TYR A 295 31.14 -30.68 3.19
CA TYR A 295 32.19 -29.73 2.83
C TYR A 295 31.70 -28.27 2.87
N ILE A 296 30.56 -27.97 2.22
CA ILE A 296 29.96 -26.63 2.20
C ILE A 296 29.58 -26.17 3.62
N CYS A 297 28.94 -27.03 4.41
CA CYS A 297 28.62 -26.75 5.81
C CYS A 297 29.87 -26.50 6.66
N ALA A 298 30.96 -27.24 6.42
CA ALA A 298 32.22 -27.07 7.15
C ALA A 298 32.88 -25.71 6.84
N ILE A 299 32.86 -25.26 5.58
CA ILE A 299 33.30 -23.90 5.20
C ILE A 299 32.45 -22.85 5.88
N SER A 300 31.12 -22.98 5.79
CA SER A 300 30.18 -22.07 6.46
C SER A 300 30.41 -22.05 7.98
N PHE A 301 30.77 -23.18 8.59
CA PHE A 301 31.11 -23.28 10.00
C PHE A 301 32.38 -22.48 10.35
N ALA A 302 33.46 -22.68 9.61
CA ALA A 302 34.69 -21.91 9.81
C ALA A 302 34.48 -20.41 9.55
N ALA A 303 33.70 -20.07 8.53
CA ALA A 303 33.41 -18.68 8.17
C ALA A 303 32.51 -17.99 9.20
N THR A 304 31.53 -18.68 9.77
CA THR A 304 30.69 -18.13 10.84
C THR A 304 31.50 -17.93 12.14
N LEU A 305 32.45 -18.81 12.46
CA LEU A 305 33.43 -18.59 13.53
C LEU A 305 34.25 -17.32 13.28
N LEU A 306 34.76 -17.15 12.06
CA LEU A 306 35.51 -15.96 11.65
C LEU A 306 34.66 -14.69 11.81
N MET A 307 33.42 -14.72 11.33
CA MET A 307 32.47 -13.61 11.42
C MET A 307 32.26 -13.16 12.87
N GLN A 308 32.15 -14.10 13.82
CA GLN A 308 31.97 -13.77 15.24
C GLN A 308 33.18 -13.05 15.86
N LYS A 309 34.39 -13.30 15.33
CA LYS A 309 35.65 -12.65 15.75
C LYS A 309 35.88 -11.30 15.06
N VAL A 310 35.79 -11.26 13.73
CA VAL A 310 36.14 -10.08 12.90
C VAL A 310 35.04 -9.03 12.86
N ARG A 311 33.77 -9.42 13.02
CA ARG A 311 32.60 -8.54 13.18
C ARG A 311 32.40 -7.50 12.06
N ARG A 312 32.83 -7.81 10.84
CA ARG A 312 32.57 -6.97 9.64
C ARG A 312 31.26 -7.38 8.97
N ALA A 313 30.45 -6.39 8.56
CA ALA A 313 29.10 -6.62 8.06
C ALA A 313 29.03 -7.41 6.75
N TRP A 314 30.01 -7.24 5.85
CA TRP A 314 30.04 -7.91 4.55
C TRP A 314 30.25 -9.44 4.63
N ILE A 315 30.85 -9.94 5.73
CA ILE A 315 31.17 -11.37 5.87
C ILE A 315 29.88 -12.20 5.96
N ALA A 316 28.84 -11.68 6.61
CA ALA A 316 27.56 -12.38 6.77
C ALA A 316 26.88 -12.74 5.43
N PRO A 317 26.60 -11.80 4.51
CA PRO A 317 26.04 -12.13 3.21
C PRO A 317 26.99 -12.98 2.35
N SER A 318 28.31 -12.79 2.47
CA SER A 318 29.30 -13.62 1.76
C SER A 318 29.33 -15.09 2.18
N ILE A 319 28.73 -15.44 3.33
CA ILE A 319 28.51 -16.82 3.77
C ILE A 319 27.11 -17.28 3.35
N ALA A 320 26.10 -16.48 3.68
CA ALA A 320 24.71 -16.87 3.52
C ALA A 320 24.33 -17.11 2.06
N VAL A 321 24.74 -16.22 1.14
CA VAL A 321 24.36 -16.31 -0.28
C VAL A 321 24.97 -17.53 -0.96
N PRO A 322 26.30 -17.76 -0.94
CA PRO A 322 26.88 -18.96 -1.56
C PRO A 322 26.38 -20.26 -0.94
N HIS A 323 26.19 -20.30 0.38
CA HIS A 323 25.66 -21.50 1.04
C HIS A 323 24.23 -21.82 0.59
N VAL A 324 23.34 -20.82 0.55
CA VAL A 324 21.95 -21.03 0.09
C VAL A 324 21.92 -21.46 -1.37
N ILE A 325 22.74 -20.86 -2.23
CA ILE A 325 22.87 -21.27 -3.65
C ILE A 325 23.32 -22.72 -3.74
N TRP A 326 24.34 -23.13 -2.99
CA TRP A 326 24.80 -24.52 -2.97
C TRP A 326 23.75 -25.49 -2.45
N MET A 327 23.03 -25.13 -1.38
CA MET A 327 21.93 -25.96 -0.88
C MET A 327 20.84 -26.12 -1.93
N LEU A 328 20.48 -25.06 -2.67
CA LEU A 328 19.51 -25.13 -3.76
C LEU A 328 20.01 -26.05 -4.90
N LEU A 329 21.23 -25.85 -5.38
CA LEU A 329 21.83 -26.69 -6.43
C LEU A 329 21.89 -28.18 -6.03
N LEU A 330 22.21 -28.46 -4.77
CA LEU A 330 22.24 -29.82 -4.24
C LEU A 330 20.84 -30.43 -4.11
N ILE A 331 19.86 -29.64 -3.66
CA ILE A 331 18.45 -30.05 -3.62
C ILE A 331 17.94 -30.38 -5.02
N GLU A 332 18.32 -29.63 -6.05
CA GLU A 332 17.89 -29.86 -7.44
C GLU A 332 18.61 -31.01 -8.15
N SER A 333 19.80 -31.41 -7.68
CA SER A 333 20.61 -32.45 -8.33
C SER A 333 20.52 -33.82 -7.66
N ILE A 334 20.32 -33.89 -6.35
CA ILE A 334 20.32 -35.16 -5.61
C ILE A 334 19.21 -36.13 -6.08
N PRO A 335 19.45 -37.46 -6.13
CA PRO A 335 18.40 -38.44 -6.36
C PRO A 335 17.29 -38.36 -5.29
N THR A 336 16.04 -38.54 -5.71
CA THR A 336 14.85 -38.41 -4.86
C THR A 336 14.86 -39.36 -3.66
N GLU A 337 15.40 -40.57 -3.82
CA GLU A 337 15.52 -41.58 -2.74
C GLU A 337 16.38 -41.12 -1.56
N LEU A 338 17.40 -40.29 -1.81
CA LEU A 338 18.34 -39.79 -0.81
C LEU A 338 17.99 -38.38 -0.32
N LEU A 339 17.07 -37.70 -1.01
CA LEU A 339 16.74 -36.30 -0.77
C LEU A 339 16.30 -36.04 0.67
N PHE A 340 15.42 -36.87 1.24
CA PHE A 340 14.90 -36.64 2.58
C PHE A 340 15.96 -36.78 3.68
N SER A 341 16.76 -37.86 3.66
CA SER A 341 17.81 -38.09 4.66
C SER A 341 18.89 -37.00 4.58
N TRP A 342 19.19 -36.54 3.36
CA TRP A 342 20.07 -35.40 3.13
C TRP A 342 19.49 -34.10 3.70
N LEU A 343 18.22 -33.78 3.43
CA LEU A 343 17.54 -32.58 3.94
C LEU A 343 17.53 -32.56 5.47
N ALA A 344 17.12 -33.67 6.08
CA ALA A 344 17.02 -33.84 7.53
C ALA A 344 18.30 -33.42 8.26
N ILE A 345 19.46 -33.68 7.66
CA ILE A 345 20.77 -33.30 8.20
C ILE A 345 21.13 -31.88 7.78
N TYR A 346 21.25 -31.61 6.48
CA TYR A 346 21.92 -30.40 5.99
C TYR A 346 21.04 -29.16 6.02
N LEU A 347 19.73 -29.29 5.82
CA LEU A 347 18.83 -28.15 5.95
C LEU A 347 18.64 -27.74 7.41
N SER A 348 18.64 -28.71 8.34
CA SER A 348 18.65 -28.46 9.79
C SER A 348 19.95 -27.79 10.23
N ILE A 349 21.11 -28.24 9.73
CA ILE A 349 22.40 -27.57 9.96
C ILE A 349 22.38 -26.15 9.38
N THR A 350 21.81 -25.96 8.19
CA THR A 350 21.68 -24.65 7.55
C THR A 350 20.87 -23.68 8.40
N LEU A 351 19.73 -24.12 8.92
CA LEU A 351 18.90 -23.35 9.84
C LEU A 351 19.68 -22.96 11.11
N TYR A 352 20.42 -23.89 11.71
CA TYR A 352 21.23 -23.58 12.88
C TYR A 352 22.38 -22.60 12.55
N LEU A 353 23.12 -22.88 11.49
CA LEU A 353 24.38 -22.22 11.18
C LEU A 353 24.21 -20.80 10.61
N ILE A 354 23.21 -20.61 9.73
CA ILE A 354 23.01 -19.35 9.02
C ILE A 354 21.96 -18.48 9.72
N PHE A 355 20.90 -19.06 10.26
CA PHE A 355 19.85 -18.28 10.90
C PHE A 355 20.12 -18.07 12.40
N ALA A 356 20.44 -19.12 13.16
CA ALA A 356 20.53 -19.03 14.63
C ALA A 356 21.88 -18.48 15.14
N VAL A 357 22.99 -19.13 14.76
CA VAL A 357 24.34 -18.87 15.28
C VAL A 357 24.84 -17.41 15.10
N PRO A 358 24.58 -16.70 13.99
CA PRO A 358 25.20 -15.38 13.78
C PRO A 358 24.76 -14.29 14.76
N ARG A 359 23.51 -14.37 15.25
CA ARG A 359 22.95 -13.40 16.20
C ARG A 359 22.87 -13.95 17.63
N MET A 360 22.67 -15.25 17.81
CA MET A 360 22.55 -15.88 19.14
C MET A 360 23.81 -16.59 19.62
N GLY A 361 24.83 -16.74 18.77
CA GLY A 361 26.00 -17.56 19.06
C GLY A 361 25.69 -19.06 19.15
N TRP A 362 26.74 -19.85 19.37
CA TRP A 362 26.67 -21.31 19.41
C TRP A 362 25.78 -21.86 20.52
N MET A 363 25.74 -21.18 21.66
CA MET A 363 24.93 -21.59 22.82
C MET A 363 23.51 -20.99 22.81
N LEU A 364 23.05 -20.43 21.69
CA LEU A 364 21.74 -19.79 21.53
C LEU A 364 21.42 -18.75 22.63
N ASN A 365 22.43 -18.00 23.07
CA ASN A 365 22.28 -16.97 24.09
C ASN A 365 22.30 -15.58 23.42
N PRO A 366 21.19 -14.82 23.42
CA PRO A 366 21.12 -13.53 22.74
C PRO A 366 22.18 -12.57 23.28
N ARG A 367 23.19 -12.24 22.46
CA ARG A 367 24.21 -11.25 22.81
C ARG A 367 23.88 -9.95 22.12
N PHE A 368 23.45 -8.93 22.86
CA PHE A 368 23.31 -7.58 22.34
C PHE A 368 24.70 -7.04 21.98
N ARG A 369 24.94 -6.70 20.70
CA ARG A 369 26.24 -6.18 20.23
C ARG A 369 26.02 -4.86 19.49
N HIS A 370 26.56 -3.78 20.06
CA HIS A 370 26.36 -2.38 19.64
C HIS A 370 26.83 -2.04 18.21
N TYR A 371 27.56 -2.94 17.52
CA TYR A 371 28.20 -2.72 16.22
C TYR A 371 27.50 -3.43 15.04
N GLN A 372 26.21 -3.74 15.16
CA GLN A 372 25.48 -4.49 14.14
C GLN A 372 24.63 -3.58 13.24
N SER A 373 25.02 -3.43 11.97
CA SER A 373 24.25 -2.67 10.96
C SER A 373 23.18 -3.54 10.29
N LYS A 374 22.29 -2.93 9.50
CA LYS A 374 21.25 -3.60 8.69
C LYS A 374 21.80 -4.74 7.80
N TRP A 375 23.05 -4.63 7.35
CA TRP A 375 23.72 -5.63 6.49
C TRP A 375 24.38 -6.78 7.26
N THR A 376 24.40 -6.73 8.59
CA THR A 376 24.83 -7.87 9.42
C THR A 376 23.68 -8.88 9.49
N ASN A 377 23.78 -10.01 8.78
CA ASN A 377 22.84 -11.14 8.77
C ASN A 377 21.40 -10.81 9.24
N GLN A 378 20.54 -10.46 8.28
CA GLN A 378 19.13 -10.13 8.53
C GLN A 378 18.33 -11.43 8.68
N PRO A 379 17.81 -11.79 9.88
CA PRO A 379 17.14 -13.06 10.13
C PRO A 379 15.96 -13.34 9.21
N THR A 380 15.27 -12.28 8.76
CA THR A 380 14.12 -12.36 7.86
C THR A 380 14.52 -12.87 6.47
N ALA A 381 15.67 -12.46 5.95
CA ALA A 381 16.17 -12.90 4.65
C ALA A 381 16.61 -14.37 4.74
N THR A 382 17.26 -14.75 5.84
CA THR A 382 17.68 -16.14 6.06
C THR A 382 16.50 -17.08 6.32
N SER A 383 15.44 -16.62 7.02
CA SER A 383 14.22 -17.42 7.19
C SER A 383 13.48 -17.61 5.86
N LEU A 384 13.47 -16.58 5.01
CA LEU A 384 12.90 -16.67 3.67
C LEU A 384 13.69 -17.66 2.81
N ALA A 385 15.03 -17.59 2.84
CA ALA A 385 15.88 -18.52 2.12
C ALA A 385 15.63 -19.98 2.56
N VAL A 386 15.56 -20.24 3.86
CA VAL A 386 15.25 -21.59 4.37
C VAL A 386 13.85 -22.05 3.94
N ALA A 387 12.84 -21.17 3.97
CA ALA A 387 11.49 -21.50 3.48
C ALA A 387 11.48 -21.81 1.97
N LEU A 388 12.20 -21.06 1.15
CA LEU A 388 12.32 -21.32 -0.28
C LEU A 388 13.04 -22.65 -0.57
N LEU A 389 14.10 -22.96 0.20
CA LEU A 389 14.77 -24.26 0.11
C LEU A 389 13.85 -25.41 0.51
N THR A 390 13.01 -25.24 1.55
CA THR A 390 11.98 -26.26 1.87
C THR A 390 10.99 -26.44 0.73
N PHE A 391 10.55 -25.38 0.07
CA PHE A 391 9.60 -25.50 -1.04
C PHE A 391 10.20 -26.18 -2.27
N SER A 392 11.43 -25.81 -2.66
CA SER A 392 12.15 -26.50 -3.75
C SER A 392 12.30 -27.99 -3.45
N ALA A 393 12.70 -28.35 -2.22
CA ALA A 393 12.80 -29.74 -1.79
C ALA A 393 11.48 -30.52 -1.95
N ILE A 394 10.37 -29.90 -1.57
CA ILE A 394 9.05 -30.52 -1.67
C ILE A 394 8.63 -30.71 -3.11
N THR A 395 8.94 -29.81 -4.04
CA THR A 395 8.54 -30.02 -5.45
C THR A 395 9.21 -31.22 -6.11
N ARG A 396 10.28 -31.77 -5.52
CA ARG A 396 11.01 -32.93 -6.04
C ARG A 396 10.65 -34.25 -5.37
N MET A 397 9.98 -34.23 -4.22
CA MET A 397 9.61 -35.49 -3.55
C MET A 397 8.44 -36.14 -4.31
N PRO A 398 8.53 -37.42 -4.69
CA PRO A 398 7.45 -38.09 -5.42
C PRO A 398 6.26 -38.42 -4.51
N GLU A 399 6.54 -38.77 -3.26
CA GLU A 399 5.55 -39.08 -2.23
C GLU A 399 6.00 -38.46 -0.90
N LEU A 400 5.03 -38.13 -0.05
CA LEU A 400 5.29 -37.62 1.30
C LEU A 400 4.77 -38.55 2.37
N ASN A 401 5.66 -39.09 3.19
CA ASN A 401 5.31 -39.80 4.43
C ASN A 401 5.00 -38.82 5.57
N THR A 402 4.24 -39.26 6.58
CA THR A 402 3.89 -38.45 7.76
C THR A 402 5.12 -37.89 8.47
N LEU A 403 6.22 -38.65 8.53
CA LEU A 403 7.49 -38.21 9.08
C LEU A 403 8.12 -37.07 8.25
N GLN A 404 8.08 -37.17 6.92
CA GLN A 404 8.65 -36.16 6.02
C GLN A 404 7.84 -34.86 6.06
N MET A 405 6.52 -34.99 6.10
CA MET A 405 5.60 -33.87 6.31
C MET A 405 5.87 -33.19 7.66
N ALA A 406 5.94 -33.96 8.74
CA ALA A 406 6.23 -33.46 10.09
C ALA A 406 7.60 -32.74 10.14
N TYR A 407 8.61 -33.26 9.44
CA TYR A 407 9.90 -32.60 9.32
C TYR A 407 9.79 -31.19 8.70
N CYS A 408 9.06 -31.03 7.60
CA CYS A 408 8.90 -29.74 6.94
C CYS A 408 8.19 -28.71 7.85
N TYR A 409 7.11 -29.11 8.52
CA TYR A 409 6.42 -28.27 9.50
C TYR A 409 7.32 -27.90 10.68
N THR A 410 7.99 -28.89 11.28
CA THR A 410 8.86 -28.67 12.44
C THR A 410 10.04 -27.76 12.12
N LEU A 411 10.59 -27.83 10.90
CA LEU A 411 11.66 -26.96 10.47
C LEU A 411 11.22 -25.49 10.38
N LEU A 412 10.05 -25.21 9.82
CA LEU A 412 9.50 -23.85 9.78
C LEU A 412 9.14 -23.35 11.19
N VAL A 413 8.54 -24.20 12.03
CA VAL A 413 8.25 -23.86 13.43
C VAL A 413 9.55 -23.63 14.22
N ALA A 414 10.63 -24.33 13.92
CA ALA A 414 11.93 -24.12 14.55
C ALA A 414 12.50 -22.71 14.29
N ILE A 415 12.24 -22.10 13.13
CA ILE A 415 12.61 -20.69 12.84
C ILE A 415 12.00 -19.75 13.92
N ILE A 416 10.81 -20.07 14.41
CA ILE A 416 10.04 -19.26 15.36
C ILE A 416 10.51 -19.49 16.81
N TRP A 417 10.86 -20.74 17.13
CA TRP A 417 11.20 -21.18 18.48
C TRP A 417 12.69 -21.10 18.83
N LEU A 418 13.60 -21.36 17.86
CA LEU A 418 15.05 -21.28 18.08
C LEU A 418 15.48 -19.94 18.72
N PRO A 419 14.93 -18.77 18.31
CA PRO A 419 15.26 -17.49 18.93
C PRO A 419 14.89 -17.30 20.40
N ALA A 420 14.04 -18.16 20.95
CA ALA A 420 13.57 -18.08 22.33
C ALA A 420 13.80 -19.36 23.14
N LEU A 421 14.45 -20.37 22.56
CA LEU A 421 14.60 -21.70 23.17
C LEU A 421 15.22 -21.64 24.57
N ARG A 422 16.16 -20.70 24.80
CA ARG A 422 16.84 -20.56 26.08
C ARG A 422 16.27 -19.50 27.02
N THR A 423 15.89 -18.35 26.48
CA THR A 423 15.51 -17.17 27.28
C THR A 423 14.01 -17.01 27.43
N GLY A 424 13.19 -17.79 26.71
CA GLY A 424 11.73 -17.64 26.67
C GLY A 424 11.24 -16.46 25.82
N TRP A 425 12.13 -15.57 25.38
CA TRP A 425 11.87 -14.43 24.51
C TRP A 425 13.00 -14.24 23.50
N SER A 426 12.70 -13.60 22.35
CA SER A 426 13.66 -13.31 21.29
C SER A 426 13.93 -11.81 21.14
N LEU A 427 15.11 -11.50 20.58
CA LEU A 427 15.46 -10.14 20.16
C LEU A 427 14.50 -9.62 19.09
N ARG A 428 14.28 -8.29 19.08
CA ARG A 428 13.33 -7.63 18.16
C ARG A 428 13.60 -7.88 16.68
N VAL A 429 14.86 -8.11 16.33
CA VAL A 429 15.31 -8.39 14.96
C VAL A 429 14.74 -9.72 14.42
N PHE A 430 14.35 -10.66 15.28
CA PHE A 430 13.72 -11.94 14.90
C PHE A 430 12.19 -11.87 14.82
N LEU A 431 11.53 -10.80 15.27
CA LEU A 431 10.06 -10.74 15.21
C LEU A 431 9.53 -10.86 13.78
N PRO A 432 10.09 -10.18 12.75
CA PRO A 432 9.54 -10.31 11.41
C PRO A 432 9.82 -11.67 10.75
N SER A 433 10.77 -12.49 11.23
CA SER A 433 10.94 -13.86 10.73
C SER A 433 9.80 -14.79 11.18
N ILE A 434 9.09 -14.44 12.25
CA ILE A 434 7.87 -15.17 12.66
C ILE A 434 6.80 -15.06 11.58
N LEU A 435 6.62 -13.86 11.00
CA LEU A 435 5.68 -13.65 9.90
C LEU A 435 6.07 -14.46 8.66
N VAL A 436 7.35 -14.46 8.28
CA VAL A 436 7.86 -15.24 7.13
C VAL A 436 7.57 -16.73 7.31
N SER A 437 7.87 -17.29 8.49
CA SER A 437 7.62 -18.70 8.77
C SER A 437 6.13 -19.03 8.82
N ALA A 438 5.29 -18.18 9.42
CA ALA A 438 3.84 -18.35 9.44
C ALA A 438 3.21 -18.33 8.03
N THR A 439 3.66 -17.41 7.17
CA THR A 439 3.22 -17.40 5.76
C THR A 439 3.71 -18.64 5.02
N ALA A 440 4.95 -19.07 5.30
CA ALA A 440 5.50 -20.27 4.68
C ALA A 440 4.74 -21.53 5.10
N LEU A 441 4.27 -21.61 6.34
CA LEU A 441 3.43 -22.71 6.83
C LEU A 441 2.09 -22.79 6.10
N ILE A 442 1.41 -21.67 5.84
CA ILE A 442 0.16 -21.68 5.04
C ILE A 442 0.46 -22.16 3.62
N VAL A 443 1.48 -21.60 2.98
CA VAL A 443 1.87 -21.99 1.61
C VAL A 443 2.26 -23.47 1.57
N LEU A 444 2.94 -23.96 2.60
CA LEU A 444 3.30 -25.37 2.76
C LEU A 444 2.06 -26.26 2.81
N THR A 445 1.06 -25.89 3.61
CA THR A 445 -0.22 -26.61 3.72
C THR A 445 -0.92 -26.69 2.36
N ILE A 446 -1.03 -25.56 1.65
CA ILE A 446 -1.64 -25.51 0.31
C ILE A 446 -0.83 -26.35 -0.68
N ALA A 447 0.50 -26.29 -0.64
CA ALA A 447 1.36 -27.08 -1.52
C ALA A 447 1.24 -28.58 -1.25
N PHE A 448 1.13 -29.00 0.01
CA PHE A 448 0.93 -30.41 0.35
C PHE A 448 -0.42 -30.93 -0.14
N ASP A 449 -1.48 -30.14 0.04
CA ASP A 449 -2.81 -30.48 -0.47
C ASP A 449 -2.81 -30.55 -2.01
N ALA A 450 -2.29 -29.53 -2.68
CA ALA A 450 -2.31 -29.42 -4.14
C ALA A 450 -1.41 -30.43 -4.88
N LEU A 451 -0.24 -30.77 -4.32
CA LEU A 451 0.75 -31.62 -5.00
C LEU A 451 0.59 -33.12 -4.69
N TYR A 452 0.02 -33.49 -3.54
CA TYR A 452 0.08 -34.88 -3.03
C TYR A 452 -1.28 -35.56 -2.76
N MET A 453 -2.41 -34.90 -3.03
CA MET A 453 -3.79 -35.44 -3.08
C MET A 453 -4.45 -35.98 -1.77
N LEU A 454 -5.79 -36.12 -1.85
CA LEU A 454 -6.86 -35.99 -0.82
C LEU A 454 -6.86 -36.93 0.42
N GLU A 455 -6.10 -38.02 0.47
CA GLU A 455 -6.27 -39.00 1.57
C GLU A 455 -5.61 -38.58 2.90
N ARG A 456 -4.87 -37.47 2.92
CA ARG A 456 -4.08 -37.03 4.09
C ARG A 456 -4.47 -35.66 4.64
N GLU A 457 -5.58 -35.11 4.17
CA GLU A 457 -6.14 -33.80 4.56
C GLU A 457 -6.20 -33.60 6.08
N ALA A 458 -6.70 -34.59 6.83
CA ALA A 458 -6.75 -34.52 8.30
C ALA A 458 -5.37 -34.31 8.94
N SER A 459 -4.35 -34.99 8.44
CA SER A 459 -2.99 -34.94 9.00
C SER A 459 -2.30 -33.62 8.68
N ILE A 460 -2.55 -33.06 7.50
CA ILE A 460 -2.06 -31.76 7.06
C ILE A 460 -2.68 -30.66 7.93
N LEU A 461 -4.01 -30.66 8.09
CA LEU A 461 -4.71 -29.69 8.94
C LEU A 461 -4.30 -29.83 10.41
N PHE A 462 -4.17 -31.06 10.92
CA PHE A 462 -3.71 -31.27 12.29
C PHE A 462 -2.29 -30.71 12.53
N ALA A 463 -1.35 -30.96 11.62
CA ALA A 463 0.00 -30.42 11.71
C ALA A 463 0.01 -28.87 11.66
N LEU A 464 -0.84 -28.28 10.83
CA LEU A 464 -1.01 -26.83 10.77
C LEU A 464 -1.65 -26.27 12.05
N ALA A 465 -2.68 -26.93 12.59
CA ALA A 465 -3.33 -26.52 13.85
C ALA A 465 -2.35 -26.52 15.02
N VAL A 466 -1.52 -27.56 15.14
CA VAL A 466 -0.42 -27.63 16.12
C VAL A 466 0.58 -26.49 15.90
N SER A 467 0.93 -26.21 14.64
CA SER A 467 1.84 -25.11 14.30
C SER A 467 1.26 -23.75 14.70
N ILE A 468 -0.02 -23.48 14.41
CA ILE A 468 -0.72 -22.25 14.82
C ILE A 468 -0.76 -22.13 16.36
N ALA A 469 -1.03 -23.21 17.08
CA ALA A 469 -1.01 -23.21 18.54
C ALA A 469 0.37 -22.88 19.11
N LEU A 470 1.44 -23.47 18.55
CA LEU A 470 2.82 -23.19 18.94
C LEU A 470 3.22 -21.73 18.64
N ILE A 471 2.73 -21.15 17.54
CA ILE A 471 2.95 -19.75 17.18
C ILE A 471 2.20 -18.80 18.11
N GLY A 472 0.94 -19.11 18.42
CA GLY A 472 0.13 -18.35 19.38
C GLY A 472 0.78 -18.35 20.77
N PHE A 473 1.20 -19.51 21.25
CA PHE A 473 1.92 -19.62 22.53
C PHE A 473 3.23 -18.84 22.52
N ARG A 474 4.01 -18.93 21.43
CA ARG A 474 5.27 -18.21 21.29
C ARG A 474 5.11 -16.69 21.31
N THR A 475 4.15 -16.17 20.55
CA THR A 475 3.86 -14.72 20.48
C THR A 475 3.28 -14.21 21.79
N TYR A 476 2.52 -15.04 22.51
CA TYR A 476 2.04 -14.76 23.86
C TYR A 476 3.20 -14.61 24.85
N CYS A 477 4.14 -15.57 24.90
CA CYS A 477 5.35 -15.46 25.72
C CYS A 477 6.17 -14.22 25.35
N GLN A 478 6.28 -13.90 24.05
CA GLN A 478 6.98 -12.69 23.59
C GLN A 478 6.30 -11.40 24.09
N SER A 479 4.97 -11.30 24.07
CA SER A 479 4.22 -10.13 24.52
C SER A 479 4.30 -9.91 26.03
N LEU A 480 4.39 -10.99 26.81
CA LEU A 480 4.63 -10.91 28.25
C LEU A 480 5.99 -10.27 28.58
N SER A 481 7.04 -10.61 27.82
CA SER A 481 8.40 -10.10 28.05
C SER A 481 8.68 -8.77 27.35
N ASP A 482 8.24 -8.61 26.10
CA ASP A 482 8.42 -7.41 25.27
C ASP A 482 7.07 -6.81 24.89
N ARG A 483 6.69 -5.71 25.56
CA ARG A 483 5.43 -4.97 25.33
C ARG A 483 5.47 -4.05 24.10
N SER A 484 6.34 -4.36 23.14
CA SER A 484 6.45 -3.57 21.91
C SER A 484 5.18 -3.69 21.06
N GLN A 485 4.87 -2.63 20.30
CA GLN A 485 3.73 -2.62 19.36
C GLN A 485 3.79 -3.80 18.38
N ILE A 486 4.98 -4.13 17.86
CA ILE A 486 5.17 -5.23 16.91
C ILE A 486 4.85 -6.59 17.56
N SER A 487 5.26 -6.80 18.81
CA SER A 487 4.99 -8.03 19.56
C SER A 487 3.49 -8.24 19.77
N ASN A 488 2.79 -7.18 20.18
CA ASN A 488 1.33 -7.22 20.39
C ASN A 488 0.57 -7.41 19.07
N VAL A 489 0.99 -6.77 17.98
CA VAL A 489 0.39 -6.97 16.65
C VAL A 489 0.56 -8.41 16.17
N LEU A 490 1.74 -9.01 16.33
CA LEU A 490 1.96 -10.42 15.98
C LEU A 490 1.10 -11.36 16.82
N LEU A 491 0.97 -11.10 18.12
CA LEU A 491 0.07 -11.85 19.00
C LEU A 491 -1.38 -11.73 18.57
N LEU A 492 -1.86 -10.54 18.20
CA LEU A 492 -3.28 -10.33 17.89
C LEU A 492 -3.68 -10.78 16.49
N VAL A 493 -2.77 -10.71 15.51
CA VAL A 493 -3.12 -10.90 14.10
C VAL A 493 -2.78 -12.31 13.60
N LEU A 494 -1.67 -12.90 14.04
CA LEU A 494 -1.08 -14.03 13.32
C LEU A 494 -1.93 -15.31 13.42
N ALA A 495 -2.24 -15.79 14.61
CA ALA A 495 -3.04 -17.02 14.76
C ALA A 495 -4.48 -16.89 14.20
N PRO A 496 -5.22 -15.78 14.41
CA PRO A 496 -6.55 -15.59 13.83
C PRO A 496 -6.54 -15.53 12.31
N THR A 497 -5.57 -14.82 11.70
CA THR A 497 -5.48 -14.75 10.24
C THR A 497 -5.12 -16.09 9.63
N MET A 498 -4.17 -16.84 10.22
CA MET A 498 -3.88 -18.21 9.77
C MET A 498 -5.11 -19.11 9.89
N GLY A 499 -5.85 -19.02 11.00
CA GLY A 499 -7.10 -19.75 11.21
C GLY A 499 -8.13 -19.45 10.13
N LEU A 500 -8.42 -18.17 9.87
CA LEU A 500 -9.41 -17.74 8.86
C LEU A 500 -9.00 -18.04 7.43
N VAL A 501 -7.75 -17.80 7.05
CA VAL A 501 -7.27 -18.12 5.69
C VAL A 501 -7.41 -19.61 5.41
N THR A 502 -7.04 -20.44 6.39
CA THR A 502 -7.18 -21.89 6.25
C THR A 502 -8.64 -22.32 6.31
N LEU A 503 -9.50 -21.61 7.04
CA LEU A 503 -10.94 -21.88 7.04
C LEU A 503 -11.56 -21.64 5.66
N PHE A 504 -11.25 -20.53 5.01
CA PHE A 504 -11.72 -20.25 3.65
C PHE A 504 -11.15 -21.23 2.63
N TYR A 505 -9.91 -21.69 2.83
CA TYR A 505 -9.32 -22.73 2.01
C TYR A 505 -10.03 -24.08 2.20
N ALA A 506 -10.27 -24.48 3.45
CA ALA A 506 -10.93 -25.73 3.78
C ALA A 506 -12.39 -25.75 3.32
N ASP A 507 -13.09 -24.62 3.36
CA ASP A 507 -14.44 -24.49 2.80
C ASP A 507 -14.46 -24.76 1.28
N GLU A 508 -13.56 -24.13 0.52
CA GLU A 508 -13.53 -24.26 -0.95
C GLU A 508 -12.96 -25.61 -1.44
N PHE A 509 -11.91 -26.12 -0.80
CA PHE A 509 -11.13 -27.26 -1.31
C PHE A 509 -11.27 -28.54 -0.47
N MET A 510 -11.60 -28.43 0.81
CA MET A 510 -11.60 -29.54 1.78
C MET A 510 -12.93 -29.63 2.55
N HIS A 511 -14.06 -29.56 1.84
CA HIS A 511 -15.40 -29.39 2.41
C HIS A 511 -15.70 -30.32 3.60
N GLY A 512 -15.20 -31.57 3.56
CA GLY A 512 -15.37 -32.55 4.64
C GLY A 512 -14.73 -32.15 5.98
N TYR A 513 -13.74 -31.24 5.97
CA TYR A 513 -13.03 -30.77 7.15
C TYR A 513 -13.41 -29.36 7.60
N ALA A 514 -14.28 -28.65 6.87
CA ALA A 514 -14.71 -27.31 7.22
C ALA A 514 -15.28 -27.22 8.65
N LEU A 515 -16.11 -28.19 9.07
CA LEU A 515 -16.64 -28.26 10.44
C LEU A 515 -15.55 -28.42 11.52
N TYR A 516 -14.57 -29.28 11.30
CA TYR A 516 -13.48 -29.46 12.26
C TYR A 516 -12.63 -28.19 12.37
N TRP A 517 -12.42 -27.50 11.25
CA TRP A 517 -11.64 -26.27 11.24
C TRP A 517 -12.41 -25.06 11.82
N THR A 518 -13.74 -25.04 11.73
CA THR A 518 -14.55 -24.01 12.39
C THR A 518 -14.55 -24.17 13.90
N LEU A 519 -14.55 -25.42 14.39
CA LEU A 519 -14.31 -25.74 15.80
C LEU A 519 -12.92 -25.26 16.25
N PHE A 520 -11.90 -25.43 15.41
CA PHE A 520 -10.57 -24.88 15.70
C PHE A 520 -10.56 -23.34 15.75
N CYS A 521 -11.23 -22.66 14.81
CA CYS A 521 -11.37 -21.20 14.83
C CYS A 521 -12.14 -20.68 16.05
N THR A 522 -13.15 -21.41 16.52
CA THR A 522 -13.87 -21.07 17.76
C THR A 522 -13.02 -21.31 19.01
N LEU A 523 -12.14 -22.32 19.03
CA LEU A 523 -11.14 -22.47 20.08
C LEU A 523 -10.16 -21.29 20.10
N ILE A 524 -9.72 -20.81 18.93
CA ILE A 524 -8.90 -19.59 18.84
C ILE A 524 -9.68 -18.38 19.40
N ALA A 525 -10.94 -18.21 19.04
CA ALA A 525 -11.78 -17.12 19.56
C ALA A 525 -11.93 -17.19 21.09
N ALA A 526 -12.18 -18.39 21.64
CA ALA A 526 -12.24 -18.62 23.08
C ALA A 526 -10.90 -18.29 23.77
N TYR A 527 -9.77 -18.63 23.14
CA TYR A 527 -8.44 -18.26 23.62
C TYR A 527 -8.25 -16.74 23.70
N TYR A 528 -8.66 -15.96 22.69
CA TYR A 528 -8.56 -14.48 22.75
C TYR A 528 -9.54 -13.86 23.75
N ALA A 529 -10.72 -14.45 23.94
CA ALA A 529 -11.66 -14.06 24.99
C ALA A 529 -11.09 -14.31 26.40
N PHE A 530 -10.38 -15.41 26.61
CA PHE A 530 -9.64 -15.65 27.85
C PHE A 530 -8.45 -14.69 28.00
N LEU A 531 -7.70 -14.46 26.91
CA LEU A 531 -6.54 -13.60 26.88
C LEU A 531 -6.88 -12.15 27.23
N SER A 532 -8.06 -11.66 26.86
CA SER A 532 -8.52 -10.31 27.21
C SER A 532 -8.66 -10.10 28.72
N GLN A 533 -8.96 -11.17 29.48
CA GLN A 533 -9.04 -11.11 30.95
C GLN A 533 -7.65 -11.01 31.57
N ARG A 534 -6.66 -11.67 30.97
CA ARG A 534 -5.26 -11.71 31.46
C ARG A 534 -4.46 -10.47 31.06
N LEU A 535 -4.62 -9.99 29.83
CA LEU A 535 -3.95 -8.82 29.27
C LEU A 535 -4.93 -7.66 29.08
N ARG A 536 -5.32 -7.01 30.19
CA ARG A 536 -6.32 -5.92 30.18
C ARG A 536 -5.98 -4.77 29.22
N SER A 537 -4.69 -4.51 28.97
CA SER A 537 -4.24 -3.48 28.02
C SER A 537 -4.59 -3.79 26.56
N LEU A 538 -4.82 -5.06 26.22
CA LEU A 538 -5.16 -5.51 24.86
C LEU A 538 -6.61 -6.00 24.78
N ALA A 539 -7.42 -5.81 25.82
CA ALA A 539 -8.77 -6.38 25.89
C ALA A 539 -9.69 -5.91 24.75
N LEU A 540 -9.60 -4.64 24.37
CA LEU A 540 -10.35 -4.06 23.24
C LEU A 540 -9.98 -4.74 21.91
N GLU A 541 -8.68 -4.98 21.72
CA GLU A 541 -8.16 -5.60 20.50
C GLU A 541 -8.42 -7.11 20.44
N CYS A 542 -8.35 -7.81 21.58
CA CYS A 542 -8.78 -9.20 21.67
C CYS A 542 -10.28 -9.33 21.33
N SER A 543 -11.11 -8.40 21.78
CA SER A 543 -12.54 -8.37 21.40
C SER A 543 -12.73 -8.15 19.90
N ALA A 544 -11.97 -7.23 19.30
CA ALA A 544 -11.96 -7.05 17.85
C ALA A 544 -11.58 -8.33 17.09
N VAL A 545 -10.57 -9.06 17.56
CA VAL A 545 -10.12 -10.34 16.98
C VAL A 545 -11.20 -11.41 17.05
N VAL A 546 -11.87 -11.56 18.21
CA VAL A 546 -12.96 -12.53 18.38
C VAL A 546 -14.10 -12.23 17.40
N HIS A 547 -14.46 -10.95 17.26
CA HIS A 547 -15.47 -10.55 16.29
C HIS A 547 -15.05 -10.80 14.84
N ALA A 548 -13.79 -10.58 14.49
CA ALA A 548 -13.28 -10.91 13.16
C ALA A 548 -13.40 -12.43 12.86
N LEU A 549 -13.10 -13.28 13.85
CA LEU A 549 -13.27 -14.73 13.75
C LEU A 549 -14.75 -15.12 13.58
N ILE A 550 -15.66 -14.51 14.35
CA ILE A 550 -17.10 -14.73 14.23
C ILE A 550 -17.59 -14.35 12.82
N SER A 551 -17.17 -13.19 12.30
CA SER A 551 -17.55 -12.76 10.95
C SER A 551 -17.03 -13.72 9.88
N GLY A 552 -15.80 -14.23 10.03
CA GLY A 552 -15.23 -15.20 9.09
C GLY A 552 -15.93 -16.55 9.13
N VAL A 553 -16.31 -17.04 10.32
CA VAL A 553 -17.12 -18.27 10.45
C VAL A 553 -18.53 -18.06 9.86
N ALA A 554 -19.16 -16.91 10.14
CA ALA A 554 -20.46 -16.57 9.57
C ALA A 554 -20.43 -16.54 8.04
N PHE A 555 -19.34 -16.03 7.44
CA PHE A 555 -19.16 -15.98 5.98
C PHE A 555 -19.17 -17.37 5.32
N VAL A 556 -18.62 -18.37 6.00
CA VAL A 556 -18.56 -19.76 5.48
C VAL A 556 -19.91 -20.46 5.58
N TRP A 557 -20.60 -20.34 6.73
CA TRP A 557 -21.81 -21.13 6.98
C TRP A 557 -23.12 -20.48 6.57
N LEU A 558 -23.13 -19.17 6.35
CA LEU A 558 -24.35 -18.42 6.03
C LEU A 558 -24.26 -17.85 4.61
N SER A 559 -25.29 -18.10 3.81
CA SER A 559 -25.44 -17.52 2.48
C SER A 559 -26.38 -16.30 2.47
N ASP A 560 -26.30 -15.52 1.39
CA ASP A 560 -27.30 -14.53 0.96
C ASP A 560 -27.77 -13.54 2.05
N THR A 561 -29.05 -13.64 2.41
CA THR A 561 -29.74 -12.81 3.40
C THR A 561 -29.32 -13.15 4.82
N TRP A 562 -29.06 -14.43 5.13
CA TRP A 562 -28.66 -14.89 6.46
C TRP A 562 -27.30 -14.36 6.88
N LEU A 563 -26.36 -14.23 5.94
CA LEU A 563 -25.07 -13.60 6.22
C LEU A 563 -25.24 -12.12 6.56
N THR A 564 -26.11 -11.41 5.84
CA THR A 564 -26.40 -9.99 6.07
C THR A 564 -27.06 -9.77 7.43
N THR A 565 -28.03 -10.61 7.79
CA THR A 565 -28.68 -10.55 9.10
C THR A 565 -27.69 -10.90 10.22
N ALA A 566 -26.83 -11.90 10.05
CA ALA A 566 -25.80 -12.25 11.03
C ALA A 566 -24.79 -11.11 11.27
N ILE A 567 -24.30 -10.45 10.22
CA ILE A 567 -23.41 -9.28 10.35
C ILE A 567 -24.15 -8.16 11.10
N SER A 568 -25.42 -7.91 10.80
CA SER A 568 -26.20 -6.90 11.53
C SER A 568 -26.37 -7.27 13.01
N ILE A 569 -26.72 -8.52 13.34
CA ILE A 569 -26.81 -8.99 14.72
C ILE A 569 -25.47 -8.83 15.44
N GLN A 570 -24.36 -9.13 14.76
CA GLN A 570 -23.01 -8.95 15.30
C GLN A 570 -22.74 -7.47 15.67
N VAL A 571 -23.13 -6.53 14.81
CA VAL A 571 -23.07 -5.09 15.11
C VAL A 571 -23.93 -4.73 16.33
N ALA A 572 -25.12 -5.32 16.48
CA ALA A 572 -25.97 -5.13 17.66
C ALA A 572 -25.28 -5.62 18.93
N VAL A 573 -24.67 -6.81 18.87
CA VAL A 573 -23.93 -7.42 19.99
C VAL A 573 -22.75 -6.54 20.39
N MET A 574 -22.01 -5.97 19.43
CA MET A 574 -20.93 -5.01 19.71
C MET A 574 -21.44 -3.77 20.44
N ALA A 575 -22.58 -3.20 20.02
CA ALA A 575 -23.20 -2.04 20.68
C ALA A 575 -23.65 -2.38 22.12
N LEU A 576 -24.24 -3.56 22.32
CA LEU A 576 -24.61 -4.07 23.64
C LEU A 576 -23.39 -4.29 24.54
N GLN A 577 -22.28 -4.82 24.02
CA GLN A 577 -21.02 -4.98 24.76
C GLN A 577 -20.46 -3.63 25.21
N ILE A 578 -20.55 -2.60 24.36
CA ILE A 578 -20.17 -1.23 24.74
C ILE A 578 -21.03 -0.73 25.90
N GLN A 579 -22.36 -0.88 25.80
CA GLN A 579 -23.31 -0.46 26.85
C GLN A 579 -23.08 -1.21 28.17
N ALA A 580 -22.96 -2.53 28.13
CA ALA A 580 -22.82 -3.38 29.30
C ALA A 580 -21.44 -3.25 29.98
N GLY A 581 -20.43 -2.72 29.28
CA GLY A 581 -19.05 -2.68 29.80
C GLY A 581 -18.32 -4.03 29.75
N PHE A 582 -19.00 -5.09 29.34
CA PHE A 582 -18.46 -6.43 29.26
C PHE A 582 -17.84 -6.69 27.88
N PHE A 583 -16.56 -7.07 27.85
CA PHE A 583 -15.82 -7.45 26.64
C PHE A 583 -15.94 -6.41 25.50
N ARG A 584 -15.80 -5.12 25.86
CA ARG A 584 -15.95 -3.99 24.93
C ARG A 584 -15.07 -4.14 23.68
N PRO A 585 -15.63 -4.10 22.45
CA PRO A 585 -14.85 -4.10 21.22
C PRO A 585 -14.17 -2.75 21.00
N ALA A 586 -13.03 -2.77 20.29
CA ALA A 586 -12.38 -1.55 19.84
C ALA A 586 -13.30 -0.76 18.88
N SER A 587 -13.35 0.57 19.01
CA SER A 587 -14.23 1.42 18.20
C SER A 587 -13.93 1.34 16.69
N TRP A 588 -12.66 1.12 16.32
CA TRP A 588 -12.27 0.88 14.93
C TRP A 588 -12.86 -0.43 14.38
N ALA A 589 -12.96 -1.49 15.19
CA ALA A 589 -13.50 -2.77 14.78
C ALA A 589 -15.01 -2.69 14.52
N VAL A 590 -15.74 -1.96 15.38
CA VAL A 590 -17.16 -1.67 15.17
C VAL A 590 -17.38 -0.93 13.84
N LYS A 591 -16.55 0.08 13.54
CA LYS A 591 -16.60 0.82 12.27
C LYS A 591 -16.32 -0.08 11.07
N ILE A 592 -15.41 -1.05 11.18
CA ILE A 592 -15.13 -2.00 10.08
C ILE A 592 -16.32 -2.95 9.86
N VAL A 593 -16.83 -3.61 10.89
CA VAL A 593 -17.96 -4.55 10.73
C VAL A 593 -19.22 -3.82 10.25
N MET A 594 -19.47 -2.62 10.79
CA MET A 594 -20.50 -1.71 10.26
C MET A 594 -20.27 -1.37 8.79
N GLY A 595 -19.05 -1.00 8.43
CA GLY A 595 -18.67 -0.68 7.06
C GLY A 595 -18.90 -1.85 6.11
N ILE A 596 -18.56 -3.07 6.52
CA ILE A 596 -18.83 -4.30 5.75
C ILE A 596 -20.34 -4.47 5.54
N LEU A 597 -21.16 -4.30 6.58
CA LEU A 597 -22.63 -4.35 6.46
C LEU A 597 -23.16 -3.32 5.46
N VAL A 598 -22.72 -2.07 5.59
CA VAL A 598 -23.11 -0.96 4.70
C VAL A 598 -22.71 -1.25 3.26
N VAL A 599 -21.46 -1.67 3.02
CA VAL A 599 -20.96 -2.02 1.68
C VAL A 599 -21.75 -3.19 1.10
N ARG A 600 -21.99 -4.25 1.89
CA ARG A 600 -22.75 -5.42 1.46
C ARG A 600 -24.17 -5.03 1.02
N LEU A 601 -24.88 -4.27 1.84
CA LEU A 601 -26.23 -3.79 1.53
C LEU A 601 -26.26 -2.80 0.36
N THR A 602 -25.20 -2.02 0.16
CA THR A 602 -25.08 -1.11 -0.99
C THR A 602 -24.90 -1.88 -2.30
N LEU A 603 -24.09 -2.95 -2.26
CA LEU A 603 -23.77 -3.75 -3.44
C LEU A 603 -24.79 -4.85 -3.73
N LEU A 604 -25.69 -5.15 -2.78
CA LEU A 604 -26.68 -6.22 -2.87
C LEU A 604 -27.51 -6.17 -4.17
N PRO A 605 -28.01 -5.02 -4.65
CA PRO A 605 -28.76 -4.97 -5.92
C PRO A 605 -27.88 -4.98 -7.16
N PHE A 606 -26.57 -4.79 -7.02
CA PHE A 606 -25.64 -4.77 -8.15
C PHE A 606 -24.96 -6.12 -8.38
N ILE A 607 -24.92 -7.01 -7.38
CA ILE A 607 -24.26 -8.32 -7.49
C ILE A 607 -25.32 -9.42 -7.56
N PRO A 608 -25.59 -10.01 -8.75
CA PRO A 608 -26.62 -11.03 -8.91
C PRO A 608 -26.47 -12.23 -7.98
N GLN A 609 -25.22 -12.63 -7.70
CA GLN A 609 -24.88 -13.75 -6.82
C GLN A 609 -25.26 -13.55 -5.36
N TRP A 610 -25.49 -12.30 -4.92
CA TRP A 610 -25.87 -11.99 -3.53
C TRP A 610 -27.39 -11.83 -3.37
N GLN A 611 -28.13 -11.87 -4.47
CA GLN A 611 -29.57 -11.68 -4.48
C GLN A 611 -30.26 -12.97 -4.03
N PRO A 612 -31.43 -12.87 -3.35
CA PRO A 612 -32.22 -14.04 -2.99
C PRO A 612 -32.59 -14.87 -4.22
N VAL A 613 -32.58 -16.20 -4.08
CA VAL A 613 -32.91 -17.16 -5.17
C VAL A 613 -34.27 -16.85 -5.80
N GLU A 614 -35.26 -16.43 -4.99
CA GLU A 614 -36.58 -16.00 -5.45
C GLU A 614 -36.70 -14.47 -5.58
N SER A 615 -35.73 -13.82 -6.22
CA SER A 615 -35.67 -12.36 -6.37
C SER A 615 -36.91 -11.72 -7.04
N GLY A 616 -37.82 -12.50 -7.61
CA GLY A 616 -39.09 -12.09 -8.21
C GLY A 616 -40.25 -11.84 -7.23
N HIS A 617 -40.00 -11.74 -5.92
CA HIS A 617 -41.00 -11.25 -4.95
C HIS A 617 -40.55 -9.97 -4.24
N TRP A 618 -41.42 -8.96 -4.21
CA TRP A 618 -41.16 -7.64 -3.59
C TRP A 618 -40.78 -7.71 -2.10
N ALA A 619 -41.26 -8.74 -1.39
CA ALA A 619 -41.01 -8.93 0.04
C ALA A 619 -39.53 -9.20 0.35
N TRP A 620 -38.75 -9.71 -0.61
CA TRP A 620 -37.34 -10.02 -0.40
C TRP A 620 -36.47 -8.79 -0.20
N VAL A 621 -36.81 -7.67 -0.84
CA VAL A 621 -36.15 -6.39 -0.59
C VAL A 621 -36.36 -6.01 0.88
N ILE A 622 -37.60 -6.03 1.36
CA ILE A 622 -37.93 -5.72 2.75
C ILE A 622 -37.19 -6.65 3.71
N LEU A 623 -37.22 -7.97 3.46
CA LEU A 623 -36.57 -8.95 4.31
C LEU A 623 -35.04 -8.79 4.35
N SER A 624 -34.43 -8.29 3.27
CA SER A 624 -32.97 -8.06 3.19
C SER A 624 -32.52 -6.82 3.95
N TYR A 625 -33.30 -5.73 3.94
CA TYR A 625 -32.89 -4.45 4.51
C TYR A 625 -33.49 -4.15 5.90
N VAL A 626 -34.75 -4.52 6.16
CA VAL A 626 -35.46 -4.13 7.39
C VAL A 626 -34.80 -4.66 8.66
N PRO A 627 -34.36 -5.94 8.74
CA PRO A 627 -33.67 -6.43 9.93
C PRO A 627 -32.41 -5.61 10.25
N SER A 628 -31.60 -5.31 9.22
CA SER A 628 -30.40 -4.49 9.39
C SER A 628 -30.76 -3.06 9.81
N LEU A 629 -31.79 -2.44 9.22
CA LEU A 629 -32.23 -1.09 9.61
C LEU A 629 -32.72 -1.03 11.06
N ALA A 630 -33.53 -1.99 11.48
CA ALA A 630 -34.01 -2.08 12.86
C ALA A 630 -32.84 -2.20 13.85
N ILE A 631 -31.86 -3.05 13.50
CA ILE A 631 -30.66 -3.25 14.31
C ILE A 631 -29.76 -2.01 14.33
N LEU A 632 -29.57 -1.32 13.20
CA LEU A 632 -28.80 -0.07 13.13
C LEU A 632 -29.45 1.03 13.97
N ALA A 633 -30.78 1.16 13.92
CA ALA A 633 -31.54 2.11 14.73
C ALA A 633 -31.43 1.78 16.22
N TYR A 634 -31.56 0.50 16.57
CA TYR A 634 -31.39 0.02 17.94
C TYR A 634 -29.98 0.32 18.46
N ALA A 635 -28.94 -0.09 17.73
CA ALA A 635 -27.55 0.11 18.12
C ALA A 635 -27.19 1.61 18.23
N ARG A 636 -27.74 2.47 17.35
CA ARG A 636 -27.64 3.93 17.48
C ARG A 636 -28.23 4.41 18.81
N SER A 637 -29.43 3.95 19.17
CA SER A 637 -30.10 4.35 20.42
C SER A 637 -29.31 3.94 21.67
N VAL A 638 -28.65 2.78 21.61
CA VAL A 638 -27.79 2.26 22.67
C VAL A 638 -26.50 3.08 22.79
N LEU A 639 -25.87 3.41 21.66
CA LEU A 639 -24.59 4.13 21.61
C LEU A 639 -24.73 5.63 21.91
N ALA A 640 -25.91 6.22 21.72
CA ALA A 640 -26.18 7.64 21.93
C ALA A 640 -25.76 8.15 23.32
N LYS A 641 -25.80 7.28 24.34
CA LYS A 641 -25.42 7.61 25.72
C LYS A 641 -23.96 7.29 26.07
N GLN A 642 -23.25 6.58 25.20
CA GLN A 642 -21.92 6.00 25.50
C GLN A 642 -20.81 6.60 24.64
N ASP A 643 -21.05 6.78 23.33
CA ASP A 643 -20.04 7.23 22.36
C ASP A 643 -20.71 8.06 21.25
N SER A 644 -20.52 9.38 21.29
CA SER A 644 -21.07 10.32 20.31
C SER A 644 -20.51 10.10 18.91
N ASP A 645 -19.25 9.70 18.79
CA ASP A 645 -18.59 9.50 17.51
C ASP A 645 -19.14 8.26 16.81
N LEU A 646 -19.28 7.15 17.53
CA LEU A 646 -19.92 5.94 16.98
C LEU A 646 -21.39 6.21 16.64
N THR A 647 -22.11 6.97 17.45
CA THR A 647 -23.51 7.32 17.17
C THR A 647 -23.67 8.05 15.84
N ASN A 648 -22.79 9.02 15.54
CA ASN A 648 -22.77 9.73 14.26
C ASN A 648 -22.47 8.81 13.06
N TRP A 649 -21.61 7.81 13.27
CA TRP A 649 -21.32 6.78 12.26
C TRP A 649 -22.53 5.89 11.99
N PHE A 650 -23.22 5.43 13.04
CA PHE A 650 -24.42 4.59 12.91
C PHE A 650 -25.58 5.36 12.29
N GLU A 651 -25.73 6.65 12.58
CA GLU A 651 -26.67 7.53 11.88
C GLU A 651 -26.37 7.60 10.38
N GLY A 652 -25.10 7.59 10.00
CA GLY A 652 -24.69 7.52 8.60
C GLY A 652 -25.00 6.21 7.91
N ALA A 653 -24.62 5.12 8.54
CA ALA A 653 -24.94 3.80 8.06
C ALA A 653 -26.46 3.61 7.89
N PHE A 654 -27.24 3.99 8.91
CA PHE A 654 -28.71 3.89 8.87
C PHE A 654 -29.30 4.67 7.71
N LEU A 655 -28.95 5.95 7.56
CA LEU A 655 -29.53 6.80 6.51
C LEU A 655 -29.18 6.25 5.11
N HIS A 656 -27.92 5.86 4.89
CA HIS A 656 -27.50 5.29 3.61
C HIS A 656 -28.22 3.99 3.29
N VAL A 657 -28.23 3.04 4.24
CA VAL A 657 -28.91 1.75 4.06
C VAL A 657 -30.41 1.94 3.85
N PHE A 658 -31.03 2.91 4.55
CA PHE A 658 -32.45 3.22 4.41
C PHE A 658 -32.76 3.73 3.01
N LEU A 659 -31.92 4.63 2.50
CA LEU A 659 -32.07 5.18 1.17
C LEU A 659 -31.82 4.13 0.08
N MET A 660 -30.84 3.25 0.29
CA MET A 660 -30.59 2.09 -0.56
C MET A 660 -31.78 1.13 -0.60
N ALA A 661 -32.39 0.86 0.55
CA ALA A 661 -33.58 0.01 0.66
C ALA A 661 -34.76 0.63 -0.08
N LEU A 662 -35.02 1.93 0.12
CA LEU A 662 -36.07 2.67 -0.58
C LEU A 662 -35.87 2.60 -2.09
N PHE A 663 -34.64 2.82 -2.55
CA PHE A 663 -34.33 2.81 -3.97
C PHE A 663 -34.51 1.43 -4.59
N THR A 664 -34.00 0.39 -3.92
CA THR A 664 -34.16 -0.99 -4.39
C THR A 664 -35.65 -1.36 -4.45
N GLN A 665 -36.44 -0.95 -3.45
CA GLN A 665 -37.87 -1.20 -3.42
C GLN A 665 -38.60 -0.47 -4.57
N THR A 666 -38.29 0.81 -4.79
CA THR A 666 -38.90 1.59 -5.88
C THR A 666 -38.53 1.03 -7.25
N ASN A 667 -37.30 0.56 -7.43
CA ASN A 667 -36.88 -0.09 -8.66
C ASN A 667 -37.67 -1.38 -8.89
N TYR A 668 -37.79 -2.22 -7.86
CA TYR A 668 -38.54 -3.45 -7.94
C TYR A 668 -40.00 -3.21 -8.32
N TRP A 669 -40.67 -2.22 -7.71
CA TRP A 669 -42.06 -1.90 -8.04
C TRP A 669 -42.25 -1.37 -9.46
N LEU A 670 -41.23 -0.79 -10.07
CA LEU A 670 -41.31 -0.20 -11.42
C LEU A 670 -40.89 -1.19 -12.51
N THR A 671 -39.88 -2.02 -12.25
CA THR A 671 -39.26 -2.90 -13.24
C THR A 671 -39.62 -4.37 -13.04
N GLY A 672 -40.12 -4.73 -11.85
CA GLY A 672 -40.27 -6.13 -11.43
C GLY A 672 -38.94 -6.82 -11.13
N GLN A 673 -37.80 -6.11 -11.17
CA GLN A 673 -36.47 -6.68 -10.99
C GLN A 673 -35.82 -6.18 -9.70
N TYR A 674 -35.14 -7.11 -9.01
CA TYR A 674 -34.35 -6.78 -7.82
C TYR A 674 -33.05 -6.04 -8.17
N GLY A 675 -32.39 -6.46 -9.26
CA GLY A 675 -31.07 -5.98 -9.64
C GLY A 675 -31.07 -4.70 -10.49
N TYR A 676 -29.95 -3.99 -10.48
CA TYR A 676 -29.73 -2.77 -11.29
C TYR A 676 -28.91 -2.99 -12.55
N LEU A 677 -28.04 -4.01 -12.58
CA LEU A 677 -27.13 -4.28 -13.71
C LEU A 677 -27.73 -5.17 -14.81
N GLY A 678 -29.05 -5.39 -14.77
CA GLY A 678 -29.76 -6.03 -15.86
C GLY A 678 -29.83 -5.12 -17.10
N HIS A 679 -30.89 -5.29 -17.88
CA HIS A 679 -31.17 -4.37 -18.98
C HIS A 679 -31.64 -3.02 -18.41
N ILE A 680 -30.86 -1.96 -18.60
CA ILE A 680 -31.27 -0.59 -18.24
C ILE A 680 -32.21 -0.08 -19.35
N ASP A 681 -33.49 -0.34 -19.15
CA ASP A 681 -34.59 0.19 -19.92
C ASP A 681 -34.92 1.65 -19.57
N PHE A 682 -35.71 2.29 -20.42
CA PHE A 682 -36.06 3.71 -20.29
C PHE A 682 -36.59 4.09 -18.89
N THR A 683 -37.49 3.28 -18.33
CA THR A 683 -38.08 3.51 -17.00
C THR A 683 -37.04 3.45 -15.89
N SER A 684 -36.16 2.45 -15.91
CA SER A 684 -35.11 2.32 -14.89
C SER A 684 -34.08 3.45 -14.98
N ALA A 685 -33.70 3.87 -16.19
CA ALA A 685 -32.81 5.01 -16.41
C ALA A 685 -33.37 6.33 -15.83
N VAL A 686 -34.68 6.60 -16.03
CA VAL A 686 -35.37 7.77 -15.45
C VAL A 686 -35.32 7.73 -13.92
N VAL A 687 -35.61 6.57 -13.32
CA VAL A 687 -35.63 6.41 -11.87
C VAL A 687 -34.23 6.55 -11.29
N PHE A 688 -33.23 5.86 -11.85
CA PHE A 688 -31.85 5.90 -11.36
C PHE A 688 -31.24 7.30 -11.50
N ALA A 689 -31.57 8.05 -12.55
CA ALA A 689 -31.11 9.43 -12.71
C ALA A 689 -31.61 10.29 -11.54
N ASN A 690 -32.91 10.23 -11.23
CA ASN A 690 -33.49 10.98 -10.13
C ASN A 690 -32.94 10.53 -8.77
N GLN A 691 -32.79 9.22 -8.56
CA GLN A 691 -32.19 8.68 -7.34
C GLN A 691 -30.75 9.15 -7.14
N ALA A 692 -29.93 9.10 -8.19
CA ALA A 692 -28.54 9.56 -8.18
C ALA A 692 -28.45 11.06 -7.90
N LEU A 693 -29.34 11.88 -8.50
CA LEU A 693 -29.41 13.32 -8.23
C LEU A 693 -29.73 13.62 -6.76
N VAL A 694 -30.78 13.00 -6.22
CA VAL A 694 -31.21 13.22 -4.83
C VAL A 694 -30.13 12.77 -3.87
N MET A 695 -29.54 11.59 -4.11
CA MET A 695 -28.41 11.09 -3.30
C MET A 695 -27.20 12.02 -3.37
N GLY A 696 -26.83 12.48 -4.56
CA GLY A 696 -25.73 13.41 -4.76
C GLY A 696 -25.88 14.66 -3.89
N LEU A 697 -27.10 15.19 -3.80
CA LEU A 697 -27.45 16.35 -2.96
C LEU A 697 -27.48 16.04 -1.46
N VAL A 698 -27.98 14.87 -1.06
CA VAL A 698 -27.96 14.45 0.36
C VAL A 698 -26.52 14.30 0.85
N TYR A 699 -25.65 13.70 0.03
CA TYR A 699 -24.24 13.51 0.37
C TYR A 699 -23.43 14.81 0.37
N SER A 700 -23.72 15.73 -0.55
CA SER A 700 -23.11 17.05 -0.52
C SER A 700 -23.52 17.83 0.72
N TYR A 701 -24.80 17.79 1.12
CA TYR A 701 -25.27 18.39 2.37
C TYR A 701 -24.57 17.78 3.59
N ARG A 702 -24.57 16.45 3.68
CA ARG A 702 -23.93 15.71 4.78
C ARG A 702 -22.44 15.99 4.91
N SER A 703 -21.74 16.21 3.79
CA SER A 703 -20.30 16.52 3.80
C SER A 703 -19.95 17.76 4.62
N GLN A 704 -20.89 18.71 4.80
CA GLN A 704 -20.67 19.93 5.59
C GLN A 704 -20.54 19.67 7.09
N PHE A 705 -21.13 18.57 7.58
CA PHE A 705 -21.17 18.22 9.00
C PHE A 705 -20.14 17.13 9.36
N ALA A 706 -19.48 16.54 8.38
CA ALA A 706 -18.48 15.52 8.60
C ALA A 706 -17.14 16.15 9.02
N GLN A 707 -16.57 15.69 10.13
CA GLN A 707 -15.26 16.18 10.63
C GLN A 707 -14.07 15.38 10.07
N GLN A 708 -14.21 14.06 9.86
CA GLN A 708 -13.11 13.18 9.42
C GLN A 708 -13.32 12.55 8.04
N LEU A 709 -14.57 12.47 7.56
CA LEU A 709 -14.95 11.76 6.33
C LEU A 709 -15.45 12.70 5.22
N THR A 710 -15.17 13.99 5.32
CA THR A 710 -15.62 15.01 4.36
C THR A 710 -15.27 14.63 2.93
N LEU A 711 -14.02 14.21 2.68
CA LEU A 711 -13.55 13.80 1.36
C LEU A 711 -14.28 12.59 0.81
N VAL A 712 -14.63 11.61 1.66
CA VAL A 712 -15.36 10.41 1.24
C VAL A 712 -16.79 10.77 0.82
N TYR A 713 -17.47 11.60 1.61
CA TYR A 713 -18.81 12.09 1.25
C TYR A 713 -18.80 12.96 0.00
N GLN A 714 -17.77 13.79 -0.19
CA GLN A 714 -17.59 14.59 -1.40
C GLN A 714 -17.34 13.71 -2.62
N ALA A 715 -16.43 12.74 -2.53
CA ALA A 715 -16.12 11.81 -3.61
C ALA A 715 -17.36 11.01 -4.01
N TYR A 716 -18.11 10.50 -3.03
CA TYR A 716 -19.34 9.75 -3.28
C TYR A 716 -20.44 10.63 -3.90
N SER A 717 -20.58 11.88 -3.44
CA SER A 717 -21.47 12.85 -4.07
C SER A 717 -21.08 13.11 -5.53
N TYR A 718 -19.81 13.35 -5.84
CA TYR A 718 -19.36 13.56 -7.23
C TYR A 718 -19.57 12.33 -8.11
N LEU A 719 -19.37 11.12 -7.58
CA LEU A 719 -19.69 9.88 -8.29
C LEU A 719 -21.16 9.85 -8.68
N LEU A 720 -22.06 10.16 -7.75
CA LEU A 720 -23.51 10.19 -7.99
C LEU A 720 -23.93 11.30 -8.97
N TRP A 721 -23.32 12.47 -8.90
CA TRP A 721 -23.49 13.53 -9.91
C TRP A 721 -23.02 13.06 -11.30
N GLY A 722 -21.93 12.30 -11.38
CA GLY A 722 -21.44 11.69 -12.60
C GLY A 722 -22.41 10.65 -13.17
N VAL A 723 -22.95 9.77 -12.32
CA VAL A 723 -23.98 8.79 -12.70
C VAL A 723 -25.24 9.48 -13.21
N PHE A 724 -25.72 10.52 -12.51
CA PHE A 724 -26.85 11.33 -12.96
C PHE A 724 -26.60 11.96 -14.33
N ALA A 725 -25.43 12.57 -14.54
CA ALA A 725 -25.06 13.17 -15.83
C ALA A 725 -25.01 12.11 -16.94
N LEU A 726 -24.42 10.95 -16.69
CA LEU A 726 -24.32 9.85 -17.65
C LEU A 726 -25.71 9.30 -18.03
N LEU A 727 -26.57 9.06 -17.04
CA LEU A 727 -27.95 8.62 -17.30
C LEU A 727 -28.78 9.68 -18.02
N THR A 728 -28.54 10.96 -17.75
CA THR A 728 -29.19 12.06 -18.47
C THR A 728 -28.74 12.08 -19.94
N VAL A 729 -27.44 11.91 -20.21
CA VAL A 729 -26.93 11.80 -21.59
C VAL A 729 -27.52 10.58 -22.29
N TRP A 730 -27.58 9.43 -21.61
CA TRP A 730 -28.19 8.21 -22.11
C TRP A 730 -29.66 8.40 -22.50
N LEU A 731 -30.46 8.99 -21.60
CA LEU A 731 -31.89 9.31 -21.81
C LEU A 731 -32.12 10.29 -22.96
N ASN A 732 -31.19 11.20 -23.23
CA ASN A 732 -31.34 12.17 -24.33
C ASN A 732 -30.74 11.68 -25.66
N SER A 733 -29.99 10.57 -25.66
CA SER A 733 -29.28 10.07 -26.85
C SER A 733 -29.80 8.71 -27.32
N VAL A 734 -29.72 7.67 -26.48
CA VAL A 734 -30.02 6.28 -26.90
C VAL A 734 -31.48 5.95 -26.62
N GLU A 735 -31.93 6.17 -25.39
CA GLU A 735 -33.31 5.89 -24.95
C GLU A 735 -34.25 7.10 -25.14
N SER A 736 -33.85 8.03 -26.00
CA SER A 736 -34.59 9.27 -26.25
C SER A 736 -35.97 8.96 -26.81
N PRO A 737 -37.06 9.43 -26.19
CA PRO A 737 -38.42 9.22 -26.70
C PRO A 737 -38.67 9.85 -28.08
N LEU A 738 -37.75 10.69 -28.56
CA LEU A 738 -37.73 11.26 -29.91
C LEU A 738 -37.17 10.29 -30.96
N ILE A 739 -36.47 9.24 -30.56
CA ILE A 739 -35.84 8.24 -31.45
C ILE A 739 -36.55 6.90 -31.28
N THR A 740 -36.78 6.48 -30.03
CA THR A 740 -37.46 5.23 -29.66
C THR A 740 -38.87 5.50 -29.15
N ASN A 741 -39.80 4.58 -29.40
CA ASN A 741 -41.20 4.74 -28.98
C ASN A 741 -41.43 4.30 -27.52
N ASN A 742 -40.68 4.92 -26.59
CA ASN A 742 -40.68 4.54 -25.17
C ASN A 742 -41.84 5.13 -24.36
N VAL A 743 -42.49 6.18 -24.87
CA VAL A 743 -43.64 6.82 -24.23
C VAL A 743 -44.74 6.97 -25.27
N SER A 744 -45.91 6.43 -24.95
CA SER A 744 -47.08 6.49 -25.83
C SER A 744 -47.55 7.93 -26.03
N ALA A 745 -47.90 8.26 -27.28
CA ALA A 745 -48.51 9.54 -27.64
C ALA A 745 -49.89 9.74 -26.96
N GLN A 746 -50.57 8.65 -26.59
CA GLN A 746 -51.85 8.68 -25.89
C GLN A 746 -51.73 8.78 -24.36
N ALA A 747 -50.51 8.76 -23.80
CA ALA A 747 -50.33 8.88 -22.36
C ALA A 747 -50.79 10.26 -21.86
N MET A 748 -51.28 10.32 -20.62
CA MET A 748 -51.81 11.54 -20.02
C MET A 748 -50.78 12.69 -20.15
N PRO A 749 -51.17 13.83 -20.75
CA PRO A 749 -50.28 14.99 -20.84
C PRO A 749 -49.81 15.42 -19.45
N VAL A 750 -48.55 15.78 -19.30
CA VAL A 750 -47.90 16.22 -18.04
C VAL A 750 -47.68 15.11 -16.99
N PHE A 751 -48.58 14.13 -16.83
CA PHE A 751 -48.42 13.04 -15.86
C PHE A 751 -47.96 11.75 -16.55
N ASN A 752 -46.68 11.72 -16.94
CA ASN A 752 -46.07 10.58 -17.61
C ASN A 752 -44.57 10.48 -17.30
N MET A 753 -43.90 9.52 -17.91
CA MET A 753 -42.47 9.31 -17.68
C MET A 753 -41.58 10.47 -18.20
N LEU A 754 -42.10 11.34 -19.08
CA LEU A 754 -41.38 12.56 -19.48
C LEU A 754 -41.28 13.55 -18.31
N SER A 755 -42.33 13.71 -17.51
CA SER A 755 -42.24 14.60 -16.35
C SER A 755 -41.33 14.03 -15.26
N LEU A 756 -41.32 12.71 -15.05
CA LEU A 756 -40.34 12.10 -14.15
C LEU A 756 -38.90 12.19 -14.68
N GLY A 757 -38.67 11.98 -15.98
CA GLY A 757 -37.33 11.95 -16.57
C GLY A 757 -36.65 13.31 -16.69
N TRP A 758 -37.40 14.39 -16.90
CA TRP A 758 -36.83 15.71 -17.19
C TRP A 758 -37.38 16.83 -16.31
N LEU A 759 -38.71 16.89 -16.07
CA LEU A 759 -39.29 17.97 -15.25
C LEU A 759 -38.93 17.83 -13.77
N LEU A 760 -39.02 16.63 -13.21
CA LEU A 760 -38.67 16.35 -11.81
C LEU A 760 -37.21 16.71 -11.50
N PRO A 761 -36.19 16.23 -12.25
CA PRO A 761 -34.80 16.61 -11.97
C PRO A 761 -34.56 18.10 -12.25
N ALA A 762 -35.24 18.71 -13.23
CA ALA A 762 -35.19 20.15 -13.45
C ALA A 762 -35.67 20.94 -12.22
N CYS A 763 -36.84 20.58 -11.67
CA CYS A 763 -37.38 21.19 -10.47
C CYS A 763 -36.46 21.03 -9.26
N ILE A 764 -35.86 19.85 -9.08
CA ILE A 764 -34.91 19.58 -7.98
C ILE A 764 -33.65 20.46 -8.13
N LEU A 765 -33.06 20.54 -9.33
CA LEU A 765 -31.87 21.37 -9.59
C LEU A 765 -32.16 22.87 -9.40
N ILE A 766 -33.30 23.35 -9.90
CA ILE A 766 -33.73 24.75 -9.73
C ILE A 766 -33.98 25.05 -8.24
N ALA A 767 -34.67 24.16 -7.53
CA ALA A 767 -34.89 24.30 -6.09
C ALA A 767 -33.57 24.30 -5.30
N ALA A 768 -32.60 23.46 -5.70
CA ALA A 768 -31.27 23.43 -5.10
C ALA A 768 -30.55 24.78 -5.23
N VAL A 769 -30.66 25.45 -6.39
CA VAL A 769 -30.08 26.77 -6.62
C VAL A 769 -30.81 27.85 -5.81
N VAL A 770 -32.15 27.86 -5.85
CA VAL A 770 -32.98 28.87 -5.15
C VAL A 770 -32.82 28.78 -3.64
N ARG A 771 -32.81 27.58 -3.07
CA ARG A 771 -32.62 27.34 -1.62
C ARG A 771 -31.16 27.30 -1.19
N ARG A 772 -30.22 27.54 -2.12
CA ARG A 772 -28.76 27.53 -1.87
C ARG A 772 -28.26 26.23 -1.22
N TRP A 773 -28.76 25.08 -1.68
CA TRP A 773 -28.25 23.78 -1.26
C TRP A 773 -26.78 23.62 -1.63
N ASN A 774 -26.06 22.78 -0.88
CA ASN A 774 -24.65 22.55 -1.13
C ASN A 774 -24.48 21.72 -2.41
N THR A 775 -23.82 22.27 -3.42
CA THR A 775 -23.45 21.55 -4.66
C THR A 775 -21.95 21.34 -4.76
N LEU A 776 -21.25 21.37 -3.61
CA LEU A 776 -19.79 21.25 -3.52
C LEU A 776 -19.10 22.31 -4.38
N ARG A 777 -18.19 21.90 -5.28
CA ARG A 777 -17.47 22.80 -6.20
C ARG A 777 -18.18 22.98 -7.54
N VAL A 778 -19.36 22.38 -7.75
CA VAL A 778 -20.13 22.56 -8.99
C VAL A 778 -20.73 23.97 -8.99
N HIS A 779 -20.37 24.77 -10.01
CA HIS A 779 -20.79 26.16 -10.11
C HIS A 779 -22.32 26.27 -10.19
N ARG A 780 -22.94 27.15 -9.38
CA ARG A 780 -24.40 27.28 -9.29
C ARG A 780 -25.04 27.64 -10.64
N LEU A 781 -24.36 28.41 -11.48
CA LEU A 781 -24.85 28.70 -12.83
C LEU A 781 -24.94 27.42 -13.69
N ALA A 782 -23.98 26.50 -13.59
CA ALA A 782 -24.02 25.25 -14.35
C ALA A 782 -25.20 24.37 -13.92
N VAL A 783 -25.44 24.28 -12.60
CA VAL A 783 -26.60 23.57 -12.03
C VAL A 783 -27.92 24.20 -12.49
N ALA A 784 -28.01 25.53 -12.49
CA ALA A 784 -29.18 26.26 -12.97
C ALA A 784 -29.40 26.04 -14.48
N CYS A 785 -28.35 26.18 -15.29
CA CYS A 785 -28.41 25.96 -16.73
C CYS A 785 -28.87 24.54 -17.07
N LEU A 786 -28.34 23.52 -16.38
CA LEU A 786 -28.78 22.13 -16.56
C LEU A 786 -30.26 21.95 -16.19
N GLY A 787 -30.70 22.53 -15.06
CA GLY A 787 -32.11 22.48 -14.65
C GLY A 787 -33.05 23.15 -15.67
N PHE A 788 -32.69 24.33 -16.17
CA PHE A 788 -33.47 25.01 -17.21
C PHE A 788 -33.44 24.28 -18.55
N ALA A 789 -32.31 23.68 -18.93
CA ALA A 789 -32.21 22.87 -20.14
C ALA A 789 -33.13 21.65 -20.08
N LEU A 790 -33.13 20.91 -18.96
CA LEU A 790 -34.03 19.78 -18.74
C LEU A 790 -35.51 20.20 -18.77
N ALA A 791 -35.87 21.34 -18.17
CA ALA A 791 -37.23 21.87 -18.24
C ALA A 791 -37.65 22.24 -19.67
N ALA A 792 -36.74 22.84 -20.45
CA ALA A 792 -36.99 23.19 -21.86
C ALA A 792 -37.15 21.95 -22.75
N ILE A 793 -36.30 20.94 -22.54
CA ILE A 793 -36.37 19.64 -23.23
C ILE A 793 -37.71 18.96 -22.91
N TRP A 794 -38.11 18.93 -21.63
CA TRP A 794 -39.41 18.40 -21.21
C TRP A 794 -40.59 19.11 -21.89
N LEU A 795 -40.55 20.44 -21.93
CA LEU A 795 -41.61 21.25 -22.54
C LEU A 795 -41.72 20.95 -24.05
N GLY A 796 -40.58 20.87 -24.74
CA GLY A 796 -40.54 20.52 -26.16
C GLY A 796 -41.11 19.13 -26.45
N MET A 797 -40.69 18.13 -25.66
CA MET A 797 -41.21 16.76 -25.80
C MET A 797 -42.68 16.64 -25.42
N SER A 798 -43.16 17.36 -24.40
CA SER A 798 -44.59 17.35 -24.03
C SER A 798 -45.47 17.97 -25.10
N ILE A 799 -45.03 19.07 -25.74
CA ILE A 799 -45.77 19.65 -26.88
C ILE A 799 -45.82 18.65 -28.02
N ARG A 800 -44.70 18.00 -28.35
CA ARG A 800 -44.67 16.98 -29.40
C ARG A 800 -45.62 15.83 -29.07
N GLN A 801 -45.55 15.28 -27.87
CA GLN A 801 -46.40 14.19 -27.42
C GLN A 801 -47.89 14.56 -27.51
N PHE A 802 -48.25 15.78 -27.13
CA PHE A 802 -49.65 16.24 -27.13
C PHE A 802 -50.29 16.25 -28.52
N TRP A 803 -49.52 16.60 -29.57
CA TRP A 803 -50.04 16.70 -30.94
C TRP A 803 -49.96 15.41 -31.74
N GLN A 804 -49.10 14.48 -31.33
CA GLN A 804 -48.89 13.22 -32.04
C GLN A 804 -49.93 12.17 -31.60
N THR A 805 -50.36 11.30 -32.51
CA THR A 805 -51.41 10.30 -32.23
C THR A 805 -50.89 8.87 -32.10
N THR A 806 -49.78 8.54 -32.76
CA THR A 806 -49.23 7.18 -32.84
C THR A 806 -47.90 7.04 -32.10
N SER A 807 -46.93 7.92 -32.39
CA SER A 807 -45.60 7.93 -31.76
C SER A 807 -45.06 9.36 -31.79
N MET A 808 -44.22 9.75 -30.83
CA MET A 808 -43.57 11.06 -30.85
C MET A 808 -42.15 11.05 -31.43
N THR A 809 -41.78 10.02 -32.19
CA THR A 809 -40.45 9.93 -32.82
C THR A 809 -40.29 11.00 -33.90
N LEU A 810 -39.05 11.49 -34.12
CA LEU A 810 -38.73 12.56 -35.07
C LEU A 810 -39.10 12.26 -36.53
N PHE A 811 -39.30 10.99 -36.87
CA PHE A 811 -39.73 10.56 -38.20
C PHE A 811 -41.20 10.86 -38.50
N GLN A 812 -42.01 11.18 -37.48
CA GLN A 812 -43.40 11.58 -37.68
C GLN A 812 -43.50 13.05 -38.12
N PRO A 813 -44.40 13.36 -39.07
CA PRO A 813 -44.58 14.72 -39.55
C PRO A 813 -45.08 15.64 -38.43
N THR A 814 -44.54 16.85 -38.41
CA THR A 814 -44.94 17.90 -37.45
C THR A 814 -46.09 18.72 -38.05
N SER A 815 -47.21 18.80 -37.33
CA SER A 815 -48.37 19.58 -37.77
C SER A 815 -48.15 21.09 -37.58
N MET A 816 -48.91 21.92 -38.30
CA MET A 816 -48.88 23.37 -38.12
C MET A 816 -49.25 23.79 -36.70
N ALA A 817 -50.23 23.11 -36.09
CA ALA A 817 -50.63 23.40 -34.72
C ALA A 817 -49.52 23.06 -33.70
N GLU A 818 -48.73 22.01 -33.94
CA GLU A 818 -47.54 21.66 -33.16
C GLU A 818 -46.46 22.77 -33.28
N LEU A 819 -46.16 23.21 -34.51
CA LEU A 819 -45.19 24.29 -34.76
C LEU A 819 -45.53 25.59 -34.02
N PHE A 820 -46.80 26.01 -34.07
CA PHE A 820 -47.28 27.19 -33.38
C PHE A 820 -47.26 27.04 -31.85
N SER A 821 -47.52 25.83 -31.33
CA SER A 821 -47.52 25.57 -29.89
C SER A 821 -46.16 25.82 -29.25
N TYR A 822 -45.05 25.51 -29.95
CA TYR A 822 -43.70 25.85 -29.48
C TYR A 822 -43.50 27.36 -29.33
N SER A 823 -44.03 28.15 -30.28
CA SER A 823 -43.92 29.61 -30.25
C SER A 823 -44.76 30.20 -29.10
N VAL A 824 -46.00 29.73 -28.92
CA VAL A 824 -46.86 30.14 -27.79
C VAL A 824 -46.22 29.79 -26.44
N ALA A 825 -45.72 28.57 -26.29
CA ALA A 825 -45.07 28.14 -25.06
C ALA A 825 -43.82 28.99 -24.75
N GLY A 826 -43.01 29.31 -25.77
CA GLY A 826 -41.86 30.21 -25.62
C GLY A 826 -42.25 31.63 -25.20
N LEU A 827 -43.32 32.19 -25.77
CA LEU A 827 -43.87 33.49 -25.36
C LEU A 827 -44.33 33.47 -23.90
N MET A 828 -45.03 32.42 -23.48
CA MET A 828 -45.48 32.27 -22.08
C MET A 828 -44.29 32.17 -21.12
N VAL A 829 -43.27 31.37 -21.42
CA VAL A 829 -42.07 31.22 -20.59
C VAL A 829 -41.27 32.52 -20.53
N GLY A 830 -40.98 33.13 -21.68
CA GLY A 830 -40.25 34.39 -21.76
C GLY A 830 -40.99 35.54 -21.08
N GLY A 831 -42.31 35.62 -21.26
CA GLY A 831 -43.19 36.58 -20.59
C GLY A 831 -43.22 36.39 -19.08
N ALA A 832 -43.39 35.16 -18.59
CA ALA A 832 -43.41 34.85 -17.16
C ALA A 832 -42.05 35.15 -16.49
N LEU A 833 -40.93 34.81 -17.13
CA LEU A 833 -39.58 35.14 -16.65
C LEU A 833 -39.35 36.65 -16.58
N THR A 834 -39.79 37.39 -17.60
CA THR A 834 -39.67 38.85 -17.64
C THR A 834 -40.54 39.50 -16.56
N TRP A 835 -41.80 39.08 -16.44
CA TRP A 835 -42.72 39.54 -15.40
C TRP A 835 -42.15 39.29 -14.00
N ARG A 836 -41.71 38.06 -13.73
CA ARG A 836 -41.13 37.68 -12.44
C ARG A 836 -39.80 38.37 -12.16
N GLY A 837 -38.99 38.61 -13.19
CA GLY A 837 -37.76 39.39 -13.10
C GLY A 837 -38.02 40.84 -12.69
N VAL A 838 -39.06 41.46 -13.25
CA VAL A 838 -39.49 42.82 -12.91
C VAL A 838 -40.08 42.88 -11.49
N THR A 839 -40.99 41.98 -11.13
CA THR A 839 -41.66 42.01 -9.82
C THR A 839 -40.71 41.71 -8.65
N HIS A 840 -39.71 40.84 -8.84
CA HIS A 840 -38.72 40.51 -7.82
C HIS A 840 -37.39 41.27 -7.95
N LYS A 841 -37.30 42.30 -8.82
CA LYS A 841 -36.07 43.07 -9.09
C LYS A 841 -34.84 42.21 -9.46
N ALA A 842 -35.07 41.09 -10.13
CA ALA A 842 -34.03 40.14 -10.54
C ALA A 842 -33.58 40.40 -11.99
N MET A 843 -32.60 41.30 -12.16
CA MET A 843 -32.10 41.76 -13.47
C MET A 843 -31.68 40.61 -14.41
N MET A 844 -31.10 39.55 -13.86
CA MET A 844 -30.66 38.40 -14.66
C MET A 844 -31.85 37.60 -15.23
N MET A 845 -32.92 37.43 -14.45
CA MET A 845 -34.14 36.73 -14.87
C MET A 845 -34.89 37.52 -15.94
N GLN A 846 -34.92 38.85 -15.81
CA GLN A 846 -35.46 39.76 -16.80
C GLN A 846 -34.69 39.69 -18.13
N ARG A 847 -33.34 39.74 -18.10
CA ARG A 847 -32.51 39.63 -19.30
C ARG A 847 -32.73 38.29 -20.02
N ILE A 848 -32.75 37.18 -19.27
CA ILE A 848 -33.00 35.85 -19.84
C ILE A 848 -34.40 35.79 -20.48
N GLY A 849 -35.42 36.31 -19.79
CA GLY A 849 -36.79 36.38 -20.32
C GLY A 849 -36.87 37.18 -21.63
N LEU A 850 -36.20 38.33 -21.71
CA LEU A 850 -36.14 39.15 -22.92
C LEU A 850 -35.39 38.45 -24.06
N ILE A 851 -34.30 37.73 -23.78
CA ILE A 851 -33.57 36.94 -24.78
C ILE A 851 -34.48 35.84 -25.35
N ILE A 852 -35.23 35.14 -24.51
CA ILE A 852 -36.18 34.11 -24.94
C ILE A 852 -37.28 34.73 -25.82
N LEU A 853 -37.86 35.87 -25.41
CA LEU A 853 -38.87 36.58 -26.21
C LEU A 853 -38.32 37.01 -27.58
N ALA A 854 -37.09 37.52 -27.63
CA ALA A 854 -36.43 37.90 -28.89
C ALA A 854 -36.19 36.67 -29.79
N PHE A 855 -35.74 35.55 -29.22
CA PHE A 855 -35.52 34.31 -29.97
C PHE A 855 -36.85 33.74 -30.51
N VAL A 856 -37.92 33.76 -29.72
CA VAL A 856 -39.24 33.32 -30.16
C VAL A 856 -39.78 34.22 -31.26
N ALA A 857 -39.63 35.54 -31.13
CA ALA A 857 -40.01 36.49 -32.18
C ALA A 857 -39.24 36.23 -33.50
N LEU A 858 -37.93 35.95 -33.40
CA LEU A 858 -37.11 35.58 -34.56
C LEU A 858 -37.56 34.25 -35.18
N LYS A 859 -37.87 33.22 -34.37
CA LYS A 859 -38.35 31.92 -34.85
C LYS A 859 -39.70 32.03 -35.56
N VAL A 860 -40.66 32.74 -34.96
CA VAL A 860 -41.98 33.00 -35.56
C VAL A 860 -41.81 33.65 -36.94
N PHE A 861 -40.84 34.53 -37.08
CA PHE A 861 -40.58 35.22 -38.33
C PHE A 861 -39.83 34.39 -39.39
N LEU A 862 -38.76 33.69 -38.99
CA LEU A 862 -37.95 32.93 -39.96
C LEU A 862 -38.70 31.68 -40.45
N TRP A 863 -39.41 31.01 -39.55
CA TRP A 863 -40.02 29.72 -39.82
C TRP A 863 -41.54 29.80 -39.96
N ASP A 864 -42.25 30.40 -39.01
CA ASP A 864 -43.72 30.38 -39.02
C ASP A 864 -44.27 31.28 -40.16
N VAL A 865 -43.64 32.41 -40.49
CA VAL A 865 -44.03 33.28 -41.63
C VAL A 865 -43.68 32.66 -42.99
N SER A 866 -42.68 31.76 -43.07
CA SER A 866 -42.34 31.06 -44.32
C SER A 866 -43.44 30.08 -44.77
N SER A 867 -44.32 29.68 -43.85
CA SER A 867 -45.46 28.79 -44.10
C SER A 867 -46.74 29.52 -44.56
N LEU A 868 -46.71 30.86 -44.65
CA LEU A 868 -47.84 31.68 -45.04
C LEU A 868 -47.77 32.09 -46.52
N ASP A 869 -48.88 31.93 -47.25
CA ASP A 869 -48.99 32.33 -48.66
C ASP A 869 -48.75 33.83 -48.87
N GLY A 870 -48.15 34.17 -50.02
CA GLY A 870 -47.31 35.36 -50.28
C GLY A 870 -47.87 36.75 -49.92
N PHE A 871 -49.17 36.92 -49.74
CA PHE A 871 -49.77 38.17 -49.27
C PHE A 871 -49.61 38.38 -47.75
N TRP A 872 -49.86 37.34 -46.95
CA TRP A 872 -49.71 37.38 -45.48
C TRP A 872 -48.24 37.42 -45.05
N ARG A 873 -47.35 36.95 -45.93
CA ARG A 873 -45.90 37.06 -45.77
C ARG A 873 -45.44 38.52 -45.78
N ALA A 874 -45.92 39.33 -46.73
CA ALA A 874 -45.57 40.75 -46.85
C ALA A 874 -46.09 41.60 -45.68
N ILE A 875 -47.32 41.33 -45.21
CA ILE A 875 -47.91 42.04 -44.05
C ILE A 875 -47.19 41.65 -42.74
N SER A 876 -46.79 40.38 -42.59
CA SER A 876 -45.98 39.95 -41.43
C SER A 876 -44.60 40.62 -41.40
N PHE A 877 -43.96 40.86 -42.55
CA PHE A 877 -42.70 41.63 -42.64
C PHE A 877 -42.87 43.08 -42.16
N LEU A 878 -43.97 43.73 -42.52
CA LEU A 878 -44.27 45.10 -42.15
C LEU A 878 -44.65 45.23 -40.66
N GLY A 879 -45.41 44.25 -40.15
CA GLY A 879 -45.73 44.12 -38.72
C GLY A 879 -44.50 43.84 -37.85
N LEU A 880 -43.53 43.08 -38.36
CA LEU A 880 -42.26 42.82 -37.66
C LEU A 880 -41.36 44.06 -37.62
N GLY A 881 -41.30 44.83 -38.70
CA GLY A 881 -40.62 46.13 -38.68
C GLY A 881 -41.18 47.04 -37.59
N ALA A 882 -42.51 47.12 -37.47
CA ALA A 882 -43.18 47.90 -36.43
C ALA A 882 -42.97 47.33 -35.02
N SER A 883 -42.98 46.00 -34.84
CA SER A 883 -42.80 45.38 -33.53
C SER A 883 -41.36 45.48 -33.01
N LEU A 884 -40.34 45.40 -33.88
CA LEU A 884 -38.94 45.65 -33.52
C LEU A 884 -38.72 47.11 -33.10
N ILE A 885 -39.35 48.06 -33.78
CA ILE A 885 -39.34 49.48 -33.39
C ILE A 885 -39.99 49.64 -32.00
N ALA A 886 -41.13 49.00 -31.76
CA ALA A 886 -41.82 49.04 -30.47
C ALA A 886 -41.02 48.36 -29.35
N LEU A 887 -40.35 47.23 -29.64
CA LEU A 887 -39.51 46.52 -28.68
C LEU A 887 -38.24 47.31 -28.36
N GLY A 888 -37.62 47.95 -29.36
CA GLY A 888 -36.51 48.88 -29.18
C GLY A 888 -36.90 50.10 -28.33
N TRP A 889 -38.11 50.63 -28.52
CA TRP A 889 -38.68 51.68 -27.69
C TRP A 889 -38.92 51.22 -26.24
N LEU A 890 -39.48 50.03 -26.04
CA LEU A 890 -39.66 49.42 -24.71
C LEU A 890 -38.31 49.20 -24.00
N PHE A 891 -37.30 48.76 -24.73
CA PHE A 891 -35.94 48.54 -24.23
C PHE A 891 -35.31 49.85 -23.72
N GLN A 892 -35.44 50.94 -24.50
CA GLN A 892 -34.99 52.27 -24.07
C GLN A 892 -35.74 52.77 -22.83
N LYS A 893 -37.04 52.49 -22.72
CA LYS A 893 -37.86 52.93 -21.59
C LYS A 893 -37.56 52.17 -20.30
N LEU A 894 -37.32 50.86 -20.37
CA LEU A 894 -36.94 50.03 -19.23
C LEU A 894 -35.48 50.27 -18.78
N HIS A 895 -34.56 50.63 -19.69
CA HIS A 895 -33.20 51.04 -19.30
C HIS A 895 -33.19 52.38 -18.58
N ARG A 896 -34.01 53.35 -19.01
CA ARG A 896 -34.10 54.69 -18.37
C ARG A 896 -34.61 54.64 -16.92
N SER A 897 -35.45 53.67 -16.55
CA SER A 897 -35.92 53.54 -15.17
C SER A 897 -34.86 52.98 -14.20
N VAL A 898 -33.79 52.34 -14.70
CA VAL A 898 -32.72 51.78 -13.85
C VAL A 898 -31.64 52.83 -13.54
N THR A 899 -31.35 53.72 -14.48
CA THR A 899 -30.41 54.83 -14.28
C THR A 899 -30.93 55.92 -13.35
N GLN A 900 -32.25 56.07 -13.22
CA GLN A 900 -32.85 57.06 -12.30
C GLN A 900 -32.90 56.61 -10.84
N THR A 901 -32.67 55.32 -10.53
CA THR A 901 -32.63 54.80 -9.15
C THR A 901 -31.21 54.68 -8.56
N SER A 902 -30.16 54.96 -9.34
CA SER A 902 -28.78 55.02 -8.86
C SER A 902 -28.31 56.43 -8.53
N GLU A 903 -29.15 57.45 -8.74
CA GLU A 903 -28.88 58.86 -8.41
C GLU A 903 -29.88 59.43 -7.38
N SER A 904 -30.49 58.57 -6.55
CA SER A 904 -31.28 59.00 -5.38
C SER A 904 -30.84 58.28 -4.11
#